data_AF-A0ABD1CLL6-F1
#
_entry.id   AF-A0ABD1CLL6-F1
#
_cell.length_a   1.000
_cell.length_b   1.000
_cell.length_c   1.000
_cell.angle_alpha   90.00
_cell.angle_beta   90.00
_cell.angle_gamma   90.00
#
_symmetry.space_group_name_H-M   'P 1'
#
loop_
_entity.id
_entity.type
_entity.pdbx_description
1 polymer ?
#
loop_
_entity_poly.entity_id
_entity_poly.type
_entity_poly.pdbx_seq_one_letter_code
_entity_poly.pdbx_strand_id
1 'polypeptide(L)'
;MLKQENLAANFCGLLAVSGCKEVAIEWRILGKEQDGSLLTSWVSFNAKNRAEQRSNIGIYTPMLKTLQTVFRFPTKENVIQASVNLTKTLLLFTTKELRQEESGRKTDIYRTFLVEIKEGVEVEPFLLMEVDRNHQMMAQFLWRNLATFEKSNQDKFLVMIHHEQVLLYTVTLKKVGVEGEEEEDVLGSCSKLNISDPGAWYWDKDCLKSETITKGFVWAQWDPSVQALYYIHMKPAPKMLFEKDDGSTERKMNPTLSAFQFHDDLRTETVLNIPLNLPNIPTSSSGTEDIYEDDAVPLRIHDSSLNLIIVSDPVGMLYVCHYYLYQPIKQSDEEASTSQRICDVHFAYSVTILHHGCVIHCVIPGIPWDKAKTMKPTFTQHGDHHMLVFQADLFMHLLDVGVSHEPCCHIVCPPFTRQPVTHLVPCFATNNICYDSATLDLISITIPKSHLIEAFRNDTSVDNRLAIVHYFLAHSSGDIVEIFSELLGIIMERPLHLDTVPLLKEALISGSYASSKKGLSQDQLALYRLLPLTTCNTSKPIQAKVSDLTVGLSHETLYNTSMMLLSPQQRLSPYRKDIWTQLWERLNDNKERARFAQEQVIEKLMYSLTCYQPEALSRCSTPMSPANPIVNVAAEFAAASSRRTMQNDLPFLETEECTASKQELVLNVNLRELSMHLVKHSVKEVSGFRWLKNAFYDSNPAPSHVHAVATRYVAAQLEQSRALCVLICKTAGLDLALENERGFALVDQLTSAQQLKLFTLLERYCLATESLAFPFPLGFSSFFTYLGYRALSFDNFMQYSEHHVFELQIDVVKVIIADIDDSTEGIQRKLSLLMMLPRTRARRLLNSWNHPVSTMLKGREHALNILSGNSVHLRGYSQMKKREYKPKEPLSILAFMCILCLMPWRSRSVYQACPISVRPSRHPLCQCTHAELTGIHLEEEFADATVNRSSSSNFSFFSETTVQVESESSPPSPCVLFDRPRWTCKPRKSRWTRRLLYLGEQMSAVQKLQEPLDCFLDLLTAKASLNELDFNLLIETTLSSVENFEL
;
A
#
# COMPACT_ATOMS: atom_id res chain seq x y z
N MET A 1 34.25 2.31 19.39
CA MET A 1 35.53 1.62 19.10
C MET A 1 35.34 0.36 18.25
N LEU A 2 34.12 -0.06 17.90
CA LEU A 2 33.86 -0.82 16.66
C LEU A 2 34.10 0.14 15.46
N LYS A 3 35.36 0.52 15.24
CA LYS A 3 35.83 1.34 14.11
C LYS A 3 36.42 0.46 13.00
N GLN A 4 36.58 -0.83 13.26
CA GLN A 4 37.03 -1.81 12.29
C GLN A 4 35.81 -2.62 11.84
N GLU A 5 35.66 -2.70 10.52
CA GLU A 5 34.56 -3.36 9.81
C GLU A 5 34.69 -4.89 9.83
N ASN A 6 35.49 -5.49 10.72
CA ASN A 6 35.76 -6.93 10.75
C ASN A 6 35.68 -7.52 12.17
N LEU A 7 34.91 -8.59 12.37
CA LEU A 7 34.73 -9.23 13.68
C LEU A 7 36.03 -9.84 14.22
N ALA A 8 36.80 -10.55 13.39
CA ALA A 8 38.06 -11.19 13.82
C ALA A 8 39.08 -10.14 14.29
N ALA A 9 39.19 -9.00 13.61
CA ALA A 9 40.04 -7.89 14.03
C ALA A 9 39.59 -7.32 15.39
N ASN A 10 38.29 -7.12 15.58
CA ASN A 10 37.72 -6.69 16.87
C ASN A 10 37.99 -7.73 17.98
N PHE A 11 37.84 -9.03 17.72
CA PHE A 11 38.11 -10.10 18.68
C PHE A 11 39.58 -10.19 19.08
N CYS A 12 40.52 -10.09 18.12
CA CYS A 12 41.95 -9.98 18.41
C CYS A 12 42.27 -8.78 19.32
N GLY A 13 41.63 -7.62 19.08
CA GLY A 13 41.76 -6.45 19.95
C GLY A 13 41.28 -6.70 21.38
N LEU A 14 40.15 -7.39 21.55
CA LEU A 14 39.61 -7.75 22.86
C LEU A 14 40.47 -8.76 23.61
N LEU A 15 41.00 -9.79 22.93
CA LEU A 15 41.95 -10.74 23.54
C LEU A 15 43.24 -10.05 24.01
N ALA A 16 43.75 -9.08 23.24
CA ALA A 16 44.94 -8.32 23.64
C ALA A 16 44.67 -7.47 24.90
N VAL A 17 43.48 -6.87 25.02
CA VAL A 17 43.06 -6.12 26.21
C VAL A 17 42.88 -7.04 27.42
N SER A 18 42.44 -8.29 27.24
CA SER A 18 42.39 -9.29 28.31
C SER A 18 43.75 -9.91 28.67
N GLY A 19 44.86 -9.37 28.14
CA GLY A 19 46.22 -9.79 28.46
C GLY A 19 46.73 -11.02 27.70
N CYS A 20 46.01 -11.50 26.68
CA CYS A 20 46.48 -12.60 25.83
C CYS A 20 47.69 -12.15 24.98
N LYS A 21 48.75 -12.97 24.96
CA LYS A 21 50.00 -12.71 24.22
C LYS A 21 50.22 -13.66 23.03
N GLU A 22 49.29 -14.58 22.81
CA GLU A 22 49.34 -15.53 21.70
C GLU A 22 48.77 -14.91 20.42
N VAL A 23 49.24 -15.38 19.27
CA VAL A 23 48.73 -14.95 17.97
C VAL A 23 47.47 -15.77 17.66
N ALA A 24 46.35 -15.10 17.40
CA ALA A 24 45.07 -15.73 17.05
C ALA A 24 44.79 -15.63 15.54
N ILE A 25 44.51 -16.76 14.90
CA ILE A 25 44.18 -16.89 13.46
C ILE A 25 42.99 -17.86 13.26
N GLU A 26 42.52 -18.00 12.03
CA GLU A 26 41.46 -18.96 11.66
C GLU A 26 40.18 -18.80 12.51
N TRP A 27 39.69 -17.57 12.60
CA TRP A 27 38.48 -17.24 13.34
C TRP A 27 37.22 -17.83 12.68
N ARG A 28 36.31 -18.37 13.50
CA ARG A 28 34.98 -18.85 13.09
C ARG A 28 33.91 -18.50 14.10
N ILE A 29 32.67 -18.33 13.66
CA ILE A 29 31.49 -18.26 14.53
C ILE A 29 30.93 -19.69 14.68
N LEU A 30 30.69 -20.13 15.91
CA LEU A 30 30.27 -21.49 16.26
C LEU A 30 28.82 -21.59 16.75
N GLY A 31 28.16 -20.46 17.04
CA GLY A 31 26.80 -20.46 17.56
C GLY A 31 26.36 -19.11 18.08
N LYS A 32 25.08 -19.03 18.46
CA LYS A 32 24.43 -17.82 18.95
C LYS A 32 23.44 -18.15 20.06
N GLU A 33 23.53 -17.41 21.15
CA GLU A 33 22.66 -17.60 22.32
C GLU A 33 21.49 -16.60 22.36
N GLN A 34 20.54 -16.82 23.28
CA GLN A 34 19.29 -16.03 23.36
C GLN A 34 19.54 -14.54 23.68
N ASP A 35 20.56 -14.20 24.47
CA ASP A 35 20.97 -12.82 24.75
C ASP A 35 21.69 -12.13 23.57
N GLY A 36 21.89 -12.85 22.46
CA GLY A 36 22.67 -12.40 21.31
C GLY A 36 24.18 -12.55 21.47
N SER A 37 24.68 -13.19 22.54
CA SER A 37 26.08 -13.60 22.63
C SER A 37 26.44 -14.57 21.51
N LEU A 38 27.66 -14.44 20.97
CA LEU A 38 28.18 -15.29 19.91
C LEU A 38 29.26 -16.20 20.46
N LEU A 39 29.18 -17.49 20.13
CA LEU A 39 30.28 -18.42 20.36
C LEU A 39 31.24 -18.34 19.18
N THR A 40 32.53 -18.31 19.47
CA THR A 40 33.60 -18.12 18.50
C THR A 40 34.73 -19.12 18.76
N SER A 41 35.43 -19.51 17.71
CA SER A 41 36.70 -20.22 17.84
C SER A 41 37.81 -19.55 17.04
N TRP A 42 39.03 -19.80 17.48
CA TRP A 42 40.26 -19.40 16.81
C TRP A 42 41.38 -20.38 17.13
N VAL A 43 42.34 -20.49 16.23
CA VAL A 43 43.60 -21.19 16.47
C VAL A 43 44.58 -20.19 17.09
N SER A 44 45.14 -20.51 18.26
CA SER A 44 46.24 -19.75 18.86
C SER A 44 47.57 -20.48 18.73
N PHE A 45 48.65 -19.70 18.68
CA PHE A 45 50.02 -20.20 18.78
C PHE A 45 50.95 -19.16 19.42
N ASN A 46 52.03 -19.64 20.01
CA ASN A 46 53.07 -18.78 20.57
C ASN A 46 53.93 -18.20 19.43
N ALA A 47 54.12 -16.88 19.40
CA ALA A 47 54.94 -16.22 18.37
C ALA A 47 56.38 -16.76 18.27
N LYS A 48 56.91 -17.40 19.34
CA LYS A 48 58.23 -18.05 19.35
C LYS A 48 58.22 -19.50 18.86
N ASN A 49 57.07 -20.19 18.87
CA ASN A 49 56.93 -21.58 18.42
C ASN A 49 55.61 -21.75 17.64
N ARG A 50 55.69 -21.67 16.31
CA ARG A 50 54.53 -21.81 15.40
C ARG A 50 54.07 -23.26 15.19
N ALA A 51 54.86 -24.25 15.65
CA ALA A 51 54.50 -25.66 15.51
C ALA A 51 53.41 -26.10 16.50
N GLU A 52 53.38 -25.52 17.70
CA GLU A 52 52.29 -25.71 18.66
C GLU A 52 51.12 -24.78 18.33
N GLN A 53 50.15 -25.31 17.59
CA GLN A 53 48.86 -24.69 17.34
C GLN A 53 47.78 -25.37 18.17
N ARG A 54 46.91 -24.57 18.79
CA ARG A 54 45.82 -25.06 19.64
C ARG A 54 44.52 -24.37 19.28
N SER A 55 43.42 -25.11 19.25
CA SER A 55 42.09 -24.50 19.09
C SER A 55 41.61 -23.91 20.41
N ASN A 56 40.80 -22.85 20.35
CA ASN A 56 40.18 -22.21 21.50
C ASN A 56 38.70 -21.96 21.21
N ILE A 57 37.87 -21.95 22.24
CA ILE A 57 36.48 -21.49 22.18
C ILE A 57 36.32 -20.30 23.14
N GLY A 58 35.63 -19.27 22.69
CA GLY A 58 35.29 -18.11 23.52
C GLY A 58 33.88 -17.58 23.25
N ILE A 59 33.34 -16.89 24.24
CA ILE A 59 32.04 -16.23 24.18
C ILE A 59 32.23 -14.72 24.05
N TYR A 60 31.70 -14.14 22.96
CA TYR A 60 31.60 -12.71 22.77
C TYR A 60 30.22 -12.24 23.23
N THR A 61 30.16 -11.29 24.17
CA THR A 61 28.91 -10.67 24.62
C THR A 61 28.81 -9.24 24.05
N PRO A 62 27.99 -8.99 23.01
CA PRO A 62 27.98 -7.73 22.26
C PRO A 62 27.65 -6.48 23.07
N MET A 63 26.76 -6.61 24.07
CA MET A 63 26.35 -5.51 24.94
C MET A 63 27.50 -5.01 25.83
N LEU A 64 28.25 -5.96 26.42
CA LEU A 64 29.41 -5.67 27.27
C LEU A 64 30.68 -5.40 26.45
N LYS A 65 30.71 -5.84 25.19
CA LYS A 65 31.87 -5.81 24.28
C LYS A 65 33.07 -6.57 24.87
N THR A 66 32.80 -7.63 25.60
CA THR A 66 33.79 -8.53 26.19
C THR A 66 33.88 -9.82 25.38
N LEU A 67 35.08 -10.38 25.29
CA LEU A 67 35.34 -11.71 24.77
C LEU A 67 36.05 -12.52 25.86
N GLN A 68 35.41 -13.56 26.36
CA GLN A 68 35.96 -14.45 27.39
C GLN A 68 36.37 -15.77 26.72
N THR A 69 37.59 -16.26 26.98
CA THR A 69 37.95 -17.64 26.59
C THR A 69 37.25 -18.61 27.53
N VAL A 70 36.51 -19.57 26.97
CA VAL A 70 35.71 -20.54 27.71
C VAL A 70 36.44 -21.89 27.79
N PHE A 71 37.09 -22.31 26.71
CA PHE A 71 37.81 -23.58 26.64
C PHE A 71 39.03 -23.50 25.73
N ARG A 72 40.07 -24.27 26.04
CA ARG A 72 41.31 -24.38 25.25
C ARG A 72 41.62 -25.85 25.00
N PHE A 73 41.86 -26.20 23.73
CA PHE A 73 42.21 -27.57 23.36
C PHE A 73 43.71 -27.82 23.53
N PRO A 74 44.14 -29.07 23.81
CA PRO A 74 45.55 -29.42 23.83
C PRO A 74 46.18 -29.39 22.43
N THR A 75 45.38 -29.63 21.37
CA THR A 75 45.82 -29.62 19.97
C THR A 75 44.89 -28.79 19.08
N LYS A 76 45.13 -28.79 17.76
CA LYS A 76 44.28 -28.11 16.78
C LYS A 76 43.10 -29.00 16.38
N GLU A 77 41.96 -28.79 17.03
CA GLU A 77 40.69 -29.46 16.71
C GLU A 77 39.83 -28.65 15.73
N ASN A 78 39.12 -29.36 14.85
CA ASN A 78 38.14 -28.78 13.92
C ASN A 78 36.75 -28.72 14.57
N VAL A 79 36.51 -27.66 15.35
CA VAL A 79 35.20 -27.39 15.96
C VAL A 79 34.28 -26.73 14.92
N ILE A 80 33.05 -27.23 14.79
CA ILE A 80 32.05 -26.72 13.84
C ILE A 80 30.90 -25.96 14.51
N GLN A 81 30.57 -26.30 15.76
CA GLN A 81 29.43 -25.73 16.47
C GLN A 81 29.69 -25.76 17.99
N ALA A 82 29.19 -24.77 18.72
CA ALA A 82 29.24 -24.70 20.18
C ALA A 82 28.09 -23.88 20.78
N SER A 83 27.71 -24.21 22.01
CA SER A 83 26.68 -23.52 22.80
C SER A 83 27.02 -23.52 24.28
N VAL A 84 26.57 -22.50 25.02
CA VAL A 84 26.79 -22.34 26.47
C VAL A 84 25.46 -22.04 27.18
N ASN A 85 25.28 -22.60 28.38
CA ASN A 85 24.08 -22.39 29.19
C ASN A 85 23.99 -20.96 29.76
N LEU A 86 22.78 -20.55 30.21
CA LEU A 86 22.53 -19.21 30.75
C LEU A 86 23.54 -18.81 31.85
N THR A 87 23.90 -19.74 32.73
CA THR A 87 24.81 -19.50 33.86
C THR A 87 26.29 -19.56 33.50
N LYS A 88 26.63 -19.91 32.25
CA LYS A 88 28.00 -20.03 31.72
C LYS A 88 28.89 -21.02 32.51
N THR A 89 28.27 -22.08 33.04
CA THR A 89 28.94 -23.18 33.75
C THR A 89 29.19 -24.42 32.90
N LEU A 90 28.49 -24.56 31.76
CA LEU A 90 28.61 -25.72 30.88
C LEU A 90 28.79 -25.29 29.43
N LEU A 91 29.72 -25.95 28.74
CA LEU A 91 30.00 -25.78 27.32
C LEU A 91 29.64 -27.07 26.57
N LEU A 92 28.86 -26.94 25.50
CA LEU A 92 28.69 -27.94 24.46
C LEU A 92 29.52 -27.54 23.24
N PHE A 93 30.18 -28.50 22.61
CA PHE A 93 30.79 -28.30 21.30
C PHE A 93 30.76 -29.58 20.47
N THR A 94 30.74 -29.42 19.13
CA THR A 94 30.80 -30.51 18.17
C THR A 94 32.05 -30.37 17.31
N THR A 95 32.81 -31.46 17.19
CA THR A 95 33.98 -31.58 16.30
C THR A 95 33.62 -32.37 15.04
N LYS A 96 34.39 -32.15 13.97
CA LYS A 96 34.27 -32.85 12.69
C LYS A 96 35.63 -33.36 12.23
N GLU A 97 35.79 -34.68 12.19
CA GLU A 97 37.01 -35.36 11.76
C GLU A 97 36.78 -36.07 10.42
N LEU A 98 37.73 -35.95 9.48
CA LEU A 98 37.67 -36.64 8.20
C LEU A 98 38.38 -37.99 8.29
N ARG A 99 37.63 -39.09 8.37
CA ARG A 99 38.18 -40.45 8.38
C ARG A 99 38.29 -40.98 6.95
N GLN A 100 39.35 -41.75 6.69
CA GLN A 100 39.45 -42.58 5.49
C GLN A 100 39.11 -44.02 5.88
N GLU A 101 38.13 -44.60 5.20
CA GLU A 101 37.81 -46.01 5.29
C GLU A 101 38.87 -46.85 4.56
N GLU A 102 38.95 -48.14 4.88
CA GLU A 102 39.78 -49.13 4.14
C GLU A 102 39.39 -49.23 2.65
N SER A 103 38.18 -48.79 2.30
CA SER A 103 37.67 -48.66 0.92
C SER A 103 38.32 -47.51 0.13
N GLY A 104 39.06 -46.62 0.79
CA GLY A 104 39.54 -45.35 0.24
C GLY A 104 38.50 -44.22 0.22
N ARG A 105 37.25 -44.50 0.63
CA ARG A 105 36.21 -43.48 0.80
C ARG A 105 36.55 -42.58 1.98
N LYS A 106 36.27 -41.29 1.82
CA LYS A 106 36.38 -40.28 2.87
C LYS A 106 35.02 -40.07 3.50
N THR A 107 34.92 -40.18 4.82
CA THR A 107 33.69 -39.96 5.58
C THR A 107 33.94 -38.95 6.68
N ASP A 108 33.08 -37.93 6.75
CA ASP A 108 33.08 -37.01 7.90
C ASP A 108 32.51 -37.76 9.12
N ILE A 109 33.12 -37.55 10.28
CA ILE A 109 32.66 -38.07 11.58
C ILE A 109 32.42 -36.91 12.53
N TYR A 110 31.23 -36.86 13.09
CA TYR A 110 30.79 -35.84 14.03
C TYR A 110 30.78 -36.39 15.46
N ARG A 111 31.33 -35.62 16.41
CA ARG A 111 31.32 -35.95 17.85
C ARG A 111 30.97 -34.73 18.68
N THR A 112 29.99 -34.87 19.57
CA THR A 112 29.57 -33.80 20.49
C THR A 112 30.02 -34.08 21.92
N PHE A 113 30.61 -33.07 22.55
CA PHE A 113 31.15 -33.14 23.91
C PHE A 113 30.47 -32.13 24.83
N LEU A 114 30.47 -32.45 26.14
CA LEU A 114 30.04 -31.59 27.23
C LEU A 114 31.19 -31.38 28.22
N VAL A 115 31.46 -30.12 28.57
CA VAL A 115 32.57 -29.68 29.44
C VAL A 115 32.05 -28.74 30.54
N GLU A 116 32.63 -28.85 31.74
CA GLU A 116 32.48 -27.85 32.80
C GLU A 116 33.36 -26.62 32.54
N ILE A 117 32.77 -25.43 32.61
CA ILE A 117 33.49 -24.16 32.50
C ILE A 117 33.97 -23.77 33.91
N LYS A 118 35.27 -23.96 34.17
CA LYS A 118 35.92 -23.61 35.45
C LYS A 118 37.17 -22.80 35.19
N GLU A 119 37.27 -21.61 35.80
CA GLU A 119 38.42 -20.73 35.56
C GLU A 119 39.73 -21.34 36.09
N GLY A 120 40.71 -21.50 35.21
CA GLY A 120 42.05 -21.99 35.56
C GLY A 120 42.15 -23.50 35.84
N VAL A 121 41.09 -24.27 35.65
CA VAL A 121 41.08 -25.73 35.83
C VAL A 121 40.92 -26.42 34.48
N GLU A 122 41.86 -27.32 34.13
CA GLU A 122 41.70 -28.19 32.97
C GLU A 122 40.72 -29.32 33.30
N VAL A 123 39.62 -29.43 32.56
CA VAL A 123 38.57 -30.43 32.72
C VAL A 123 38.46 -31.25 31.44
N GLU A 124 38.49 -32.58 31.56
CA GLU A 124 38.35 -33.46 30.39
C GLU A 124 36.93 -33.43 29.80
N PRO A 125 36.78 -33.28 28.47
CA PRO A 125 35.50 -33.35 27.79
C PRO A 125 34.81 -34.71 27.93
N PHE A 126 33.53 -34.70 28.32
CA PHE A 126 32.69 -35.89 28.29
C PHE A 126 32.08 -36.05 26.89
N LEU A 127 32.36 -37.18 26.23
CA LEU A 127 31.74 -37.55 24.97
C LEU A 127 30.28 -37.99 25.21
N LEU A 128 29.31 -37.29 24.62
CA LEU A 128 27.88 -37.56 24.89
C LEU A 128 27.37 -38.88 24.28
N MET A 129 28.01 -39.37 23.22
CA MET A 129 27.65 -40.58 22.49
C MET A 129 28.92 -41.26 21.96
N GLU A 130 29.14 -42.52 22.35
CA GLU A 130 30.34 -43.29 21.96
C GLU A 130 30.34 -43.78 20.49
N VAL A 131 29.18 -43.75 19.84
CA VAL A 131 29.01 -44.24 18.46
C VAL A 131 29.35 -43.14 17.46
N ASP A 132 30.43 -43.32 16.70
CA ASP A 132 30.80 -42.46 15.56
C ASP A 132 29.62 -42.30 14.57
N ARG A 133 29.32 -41.06 14.17
CA ARG A 133 28.23 -40.73 13.23
C ARG A 133 28.74 -39.98 12.01
N ASN A 134 28.23 -40.35 10.84
CA ASN A 134 28.48 -39.70 9.54
C ASN A 134 27.45 -38.61 9.19
N HIS A 135 26.38 -38.47 9.96
CA HIS A 135 25.39 -37.41 9.83
C HIS A 135 25.77 -36.19 10.68
N GLN A 136 25.52 -34.97 10.19
CA GLN A 136 25.81 -33.74 10.93
C GLN A 136 25.06 -33.71 12.27
N MET A 137 25.80 -33.31 13.32
CA MET A 137 25.30 -33.12 14.68
C MET A 137 25.44 -31.65 15.11
N MET A 138 24.47 -31.15 15.86
CA MET A 138 24.59 -29.89 16.62
C MET A 138 23.93 -30.02 17.99
N ALA A 139 24.42 -29.26 18.97
CA ALA A 139 23.87 -29.26 20.32
C ALA A 139 23.72 -27.84 20.89
N GLN A 140 22.56 -27.55 21.49
CA GLN A 140 22.17 -26.20 21.87
C GLN A 140 21.45 -26.18 23.21
N PHE A 141 21.90 -25.31 24.14
CA PHE A 141 21.24 -25.14 25.43
C PHE A 141 19.88 -24.45 25.31
N LEU A 142 18.93 -24.90 26.15
CA LEU A 142 17.69 -24.18 26.42
C LEU A 142 17.99 -23.12 27.47
N TRP A 143 17.60 -21.88 27.20
CA TRP A 143 17.77 -20.77 28.12
C TRP A 143 16.56 -20.67 29.04
N ARG A 144 16.64 -21.36 30.18
CA ARG A 144 15.60 -21.36 31.22
C ARG A 144 15.71 -20.12 32.09
N ASN A 145 14.60 -19.63 32.65
CA ASN A 145 14.65 -18.58 33.67
C ASN A 145 15.56 -18.98 34.85
N LEU A 146 16.44 -18.06 35.27
CA LEU A 146 17.36 -18.26 36.41
C LEU A 146 16.63 -18.71 37.69
N ALA A 147 15.43 -18.21 37.95
CA ALA A 147 14.62 -18.61 39.10
C ALA A 147 14.08 -20.05 39.03
N THR A 148 14.02 -20.65 37.83
CA THR A 148 13.69 -22.07 37.62
C THR A 148 14.94 -22.94 37.67
N PHE A 149 16.07 -22.45 37.16
CA PHE A 149 17.38 -23.08 37.35
C PHE A 149 17.70 -23.21 38.84
N GLU A 150 17.67 -22.12 39.62
CA GLU A 150 18.04 -22.11 41.05
C GLU A 150 17.17 -23.03 41.94
N LYS A 151 15.94 -23.39 41.52
CA LYS A 151 15.09 -24.36 42.24
C LYS A 151 15.48 -25.81 42.04
N SER A 152 16.11 -26.12 40.90
CA SER A 152 16.33 -27.50 40.43
C SER A 152 17.79 -27.85 40.21
N ASN A 153 18.66 -26.83 40.13
CA ASN A 153 20.05 -26.90 39.66
C ASN A 153 20.19 -27.74 38.37
N GLN A 154 19.17 -27.65 37.50
CA GLN A 154 19.06 -28.44 36.27
C GLN A 154 19.00 -27.56 35.02
N ASP A 155 19.86 -27.88 34.07
CA ASP A 155 19.84 -27.34 32.72
C ASP A 155 19.43 -28.41 31.70
N LYS A 156 19.01 -27.95 30.53
CA LYS A 156 18.58 -28.80 29.43
C LYS A 156 19.22 -28.34 28.13
N PHE A 157 19.49 -29.27 27.23
CA PHE A 157 19.99 -28.98 25.89
C PHE A 157 19.47 -29.97 24.85
N LEU A 158 19.33 -29.51 23.63
CA LEU A 158 19.04 -30.36 22.47
C LEU A 158 20.32 -30.95 21.91
N VAL A 159 20.28 -32.20 21.47
CA VAL A 159 21.22 -32.78 20.51
C VAL A 159 20.40 -33.20 19.29
N MET A 160 20.74 -32.64 18.15
CA MET A 160 20.04 -32.86 16.88
C MET A 160 20.98 -33.60 15.93
N ILE A 161 20.52 -34.70 15.34
CA ILE A 161 21.31 -35.58 14.46
C ILE A 161 20.53 -35.76 13.16
N HIS A 162 21.08 -35.32 12.02
CA HIS A 162 20.39 -35.36 10.72
C HIS A 162 19.89 -36.78 10.39
N HIS A 163 18.72 -36.89 9.77
CA HIS A 163 18.02 -38.13 9.41
C HIS A 163 17.68 -39.11 10.56
N GLU A 164 18.20 -38.91 11.77
CA GLU A 164 18.01 -39.83 12.88
C GLU A 164 16.98 -39.34 13.90
N GLN A 165 17.33 -38.35 14.72
CA GLN A 165 16.52 -37.95 15.87
C GLN A 165 16.97 -36.63 16.51
N VAL A 166 16.07 -36.06 17.31
CA VAL A 166 16.38 -34.99 18.26
C VAL A 166 16.18 -35.50 19.68
N LEU A 167 17.22 -35.36 20.49
CA LEU A 167 17.26 -35.73 21.90
C LEU A 167 17.22 -34.46 22.77
N LEU A 168 16.46 -34.47 23.85
CA LEU A 168 16.58 -33.50 24.94
C LEU A 168 17.36 -34.15 26.09
N TYR A 169 18.52 -33.59 26.41
CA TYR A 169 19.27 -33.97 27.58
C TYR A 169 18.89 -33.09 28.77
N THR A 170 18.93 -33.67 29.98
CA THR A 170 18.83 -32.95 31.25
C THR A 170 20.08 -33.23 32.08
N VAL A 171 20.76 -32.15 32.48
CA VAL A 171 21.96 -32.15 33.32
C VAL A 171 21.62 -31.60 34.69
N THR A 172 22.16 -32.20 35.75
CA THR A 172 22.03 -31.71 37.13
C THR A 172 23.40 -31.30 37.66
N LEU A 173 23.51 -30.08 38.19
CA LEU A 173 24.67 -29.63 38.95
C LEU A 173 24.47 -29.91 40.44
N LYS A 174 25.48 -30.48 41.09
CA LYS A 174 25.52 -30.76 42.53
C LYS A 174 26.55 -29.87 43.21
N LYS A 175 26.29 -29.56 44.48
CA LYS A 175 27.26 -28.90 45.36
C LYS A 175 28.34 -29.90 45.77
N VAL A 176 29.59 -29.46 45.85
CA VAL A 176 30.66 -30.24 46.49
C VAL A 176 30.42 -30.21 48.01
N GLY A 177 30.02 -31.35 48.56
CA GLY A 177 29.82 -31.53 50.00
C GLY A 177 31.13 -31.84 50.72
N VAL A 178 31.27 -31.32 51.95
CA VAL A 178 32.20 -31.89 52.92
C VAL A 178 31.51 -33.13 53.50
N GLU A 179 32.19 -34.28 53.48
CA GLU A 179 31.67 -35.50 54.11
C GLU A 179 31.48 -35.26 55.62
N GLY A 180 30.23 -35.20 56.11
CA GLY A 180 29.99 -35.07 57.56
C GLY A 180 28.63 -34.53 58.03
N GLU A 181 27.83 -33.88 57.18
CA GLU A 181 26.48 -33.44 57.58
C GLU A 181 25.40 -34.33 56.94
N GLU A 182 24.69 -35.09 57.79
CA GLU A 182 23.51 -35.86 57.41
C GLU A 182 22.36 -34.88 57.10
N GLU A 183 22.12 -34.58 55.82
CA GLU A 183 20.93 -33.81 55.41
C GLU A 183 19.67 -34.67 55.64
N GLU A 184 18.92 -34.39 56.72
CA GLU A 184 17.55 -34.89 56.86
C GLU A 184 16.69 -34.33 55.71
N ASP A 185 16.21 -35.24 54.85
CA ASP A 185 15.30 -34.97 53.73
C ASP A 185 13.94 -34.41 54.22
N VAL A 186 13.89 -33.12 54.54
CA VAL A 186 12.66 -32.41 54.91
C VAL A 186 12.33 -31.31 53.90
N LEU A 187 11.52 -31.69 52.90
CA LEU A 187 10.75 -30.80 52.03
C LEU A 187 11.53 -29.78 51.16
N GLY A 188 12.26 -30.28 50.17
CA GLY A 188 12.17 -29.77 48.80
C GLY A 188 12.74 -28.37 48.48
N SER A 189 13.60 -27.81 49.32
CA SER A 189 14.34 -26.58 49.03
C SER A 189 15.77 -26.89 48.58
N CYS A 190 16.01 -26.96 47.27
CA CYS A 190 17.37 -27.12 46.76
C CYS A 190 18.23 -25.89 47.14
N SER A 191 19.42 -26.12 47.71
CA SER A 191 20.27 -25.02 48.16
C SER A 191 20.92 -24.32 46.95
N LYS A 192 20.99 -22.98 47.02
CA LYS A 192 21.49 -22.13 45.92
C LYS A 192 22.97 -22.37 45.69
N LEU A 193 23.34 -22.80 44.49
CA LEU A 193 24.75 -23.01 44.11
C LEU A 193 25.52 -21.68 44.05
N ASN A 194 26.73 -21.66 44.63
CA ASN A 194 27.66 -20.56 44.46
C ASN A 194 28.45 -20.75 43.15
N ILE A 195 27.85 -20.33 42.03
CA ILE A 195 28.42 -20.49 40.68
C ILE A 195 29.79 -19.78 40.55
N SER A 196 29.98 -18.68 41.29
CA SER A 196 31.21 -17.87 41.28
C SER A 196 32.43 -18.57 41.89
N ASP A 197 32.25 -19.70 42.57
CA ASP A 197 33.33 -20.51 43.12
C ASP A 197 33.49 -21.80 42.29
N PRO A 198 34.54 -21.94 41.46
CA PRO A 198 34.76 -23.12 40.63
C PRO A 198 34.91 -24.44 41.41
N GLY A 199 35.22 -24.38 42.71
CA GLY A 199 35.34 -25.54 43.59
C GLY A 199 34.05 -25.94 44.30
N ALA A 200 33.01 -25.09 44.30
CA ALA A 200 31.80 -25.32 45.07
C ALA A 200 30.78 -26.26 44.40
N TRP A 201 30.96 -26.58 43.11
CA TRP A 201 29.99 -27.34 42.32
C TRP A 201 30.64 -28.28 41.29
N TYR A 202 29.90 -29.30 40.89
CA TYR A 202 30.25 -30.22 39.80
C TYR A 202 28.98 -30.70 39.07
N TRP A 203 29.15 -31.15 37.83
CA TRP A 203 28.12 -31.83 37.08
C TRP A 203 28.12 -33.33 37.41
N ASP A 204 26.96 -33.83 37.84
CA ASP A 204 26.73 -35.26 38.02
C ASP A 204 26.57 -35.97 36.66
N LYS A 205 27.65 -36.64 36.23
CA LYS A 205 27.71 -37.42 34.98
C LYS A 205 26.78 -38.62 34.99
N ASP A 206 26.58 -39.29 36.12
CA ASP A 206 25.75 -40.49 36.26
C ASP A 206 24.25 -40.16 36.19
N CYS A 207 23.87 -38.92 36.57
CA CYS A 207 22.50 -38.43 36.47
C CYS A 207 22.13 -37.81 35.11
N LEU A 208 22.96 -37.94 34.06
CA LEU A 208 22.65 -37.45 32.72
C LEU A 208 21.47 -38.23 32.12
N LYS A 209 20.33 -37.56 31.92
CA LYS A 209 19.12 -38.16 31.33
C LYS A 209 18.90 -37.66 29.92
N SER A 210 18.43 -38.52 29.01
CA SER A 210 18.01 -38.15 27.65
C SER A 210 16.60 -38.64 27.35
N GLU A 211 15.84 -37.86 26.58
CA GLU A 211 14.55 -38.26 25.99
C GLU A 211 14.51 -37.92 24.50
N THR A 212 13.91 -38.79 23.68
CA THR A 212 13.75 -38.52 22.24
C THR A 212 12.49 -37.70 21.98
N ILE A 213 12.66 -36.49 21.45
CA ILE A 213 11.54 -35.59 21.10
C ILE A 213 10.93 -35.97 19.74
N THR A 214 11.78 -36.25 18.74
CA THR A 214 11.35 -36.63 17.39
C THR A 214 12.37 -37.53 16.71
N LYS A 215 11.94 -38.29 15.71
CA LYS A 215 12.74 -39.24 14.92
C LYS A 215 12.49 -39.01 13.44
N GLY A 216 13.52 -39.19 12.61
CA GLY A 216 13.43 -39.11 11.14
C GLY A 216 13.05 -37.73 10.61
N PHE A 217 13.97 -36.77 10.69
CA PHE A 217 13.81 -35.44 10.10
C PHE A 217 14.80 -35.21 8.95
N VAL A 218 14.43 -34.33 8.00
CA VAL A 218 15.24 -33.97 6.81
C VAL A 218 15.76 -32.53 6.83
N TRP A 219 15.29 -31.74 7.80
CA TRP A 219 15.70 -30.37 8.06
C TRP A 219 15.28 -29.99 9.48
N ALA A 220 16.10 -29.23 10.20
CA ALA A 220 15.72 -28.63 11.48
C ALA A 220 16.41 -27.28 11.70
N GLN A 221 15.77 -26.36 12.42
CA GLN A 221 16.34 -25.08 12.85
C GLN A 221 15.87 -24.72 14.26
N TRP A 222 16.81 -24.30 15.10
CA TRP A 222 16.53 -23.72 16.42
C TRP A 222 16.41 -22.20 16.35
N ASP A 223 15.34 -21.66 16.97
CA ASP A 223 15.19 -20.24 17.25
C ASP A 223 15.46 -19.98 18.74
N PRO A 224 16.62 -19.40 19.10
CA PRO A 224 16.97 -19.12 20.49
C PRO A 224 16.15 -17.97 21.09
N SER A 225 15.63 -17.05 20.27
CA SER A 225 14.84 -15.90 20.73
C SER A 225 13.47 -16.35 21.22
N VAL A 226 12.81 -17.27 20.51
CA VAL A 226 11.49 -17.81 20.89
C VAL A 226 11.58 -19.12 21.70
N GLN A 227 12.77 -19.74 21.80
CA GLN A 227 12.97 -21.07 22.38
C GLN A 227 12.08 -22.14 21.69
N ALA A 228 12.15 -22.16 20.36
CA ALA A 228 11.36 -23.04 19.51
C ALA A 228 12.25 -23.83 18.54
N LEU A 229 11.93 -25.13 18.38
CA LEU A 229 12.56 -26.00 17.39
C LEU A 229 11.59 -26.22 16.23
N TYR A 230 12.00 -25.82 15.03
CA TYR A 230 11.32 -26.11 13.79
C TYR A 230 11.99 -27.31 13.11
N TYR A 231 11.22 -28.22 12.51
CA TYR A 231 11.76 -29.37 11.80
C TYR A 231 10.81 -29.89 10.72
N ILE A 232 11.37 -30.49 9.66
CA ILE A 232 10.61 -31.14 8.59
C ILE A 232 10.79 -32.65 8.73
N HIS A 233 9.67 -33.36 8.80
CA HIS A 233 9.59 -34.83 8.77
C HIS A 233 8.64 -35.26 7.66
N MET A 234 8.73 -36.55 7.30
CA MET A 234 7.92 -37.14 6.24
C MET A 234 6.69 -37.82 6.84
N LYS A 235 5.49 -37.36 6.48
CA LYS A 235 4.22 -38.03 6.84
C LYS A 235 3.59 -38.69 5.61
N PRO A 236 2.91 -39.84 5.76
CA PRO A 236 2.08 -40.37 4.70
C PRO A 236 1.02 -39.35 4.31
N ALA A 237 0.78 -39.15 3.01
CA ALA A 237 -0.30 -38.29 2.56
C ALA A 237 -1.65 -38.72 3.18
N PRO A 238 -2.47 -37.79 3.71
CA PRO A 238 -3.80 -38.12 4.18
C PRO A 238 -4.65 -38.57 2.99
N LYS A 239 -5.30 -39.74 3.09
CA LYS A 239 -6.15 -40.28 2.02
C LYS A 239 -7.30 -39.31 1.72
N MET A 240 -7.26 -38.66 0.56
CA MET A 240 -8.36 -37.85 0.06
C MET A 240 -9.48 -38.79 -0.43
N LEU A 241 -10.73 -38.48 -0.09
CA LEU A 241 -11.92 -39.34 -0.32
C LEU A 241 -12.29 -39.56 -1.81
N PHE A 242 -11.48 -39.06 -2.76
CA PHE A 242 -11.77 -39.04 -4.19
C PHE A 242 -10.61 -39.47 -5.10
N GLU A 243 -9.44 -39.82 -4.58
CA GLU A 243 -8.39 -40.43 -5.40
C GLU A 243 -8.80 -41.86 -5.77
N LYS A 244 -8.84 -42.17 -7.07
CA LYS A 244 -9.05 -43.53 -7.56
C LYS A 244 -7.80 -44.36 -7.24
N ASP A 245 -8.04 -45.62 -6.89
CA ASP A 245 -7.02 -46.58 -6.46
C ASP A 245 -6.20 -47.08 -7.66
N ASP A 246 -5.37 -46.20 -8.23
CA ASP A 246 -4.38 -46.56 -9.24
C ASP A 246 -3.29 -47.40 -8.55
N GLY A 247 -3.19 -48.68 -8.93
CA GLY A 247 -2.55 -49.76 -8.17
C GLY A 247 -1.03 -49.73 -7.99
N SER A 248 -0.39 -48.56 -7.93
CA SER A 248 1.01 -48.40 -7.52
C SER A 248 1.11 -48.31 -6.00
N THR A 249 1.60 -49.37 -5.34
CA THR A 249 1.64 -49.53 -3.87
C THR A 249 2.60 -48.61 -3.10
N GLU A 250 3.12 -47.53 -3.71
CA GLU A 250 3.98 -46.57 -3.02
C GLU A 250 3.17 -45.49 -2.31
N ARG A 251 3.20 -45.49 -0.98
CA ARG A 251 2.60 -44.42 -0.17
C ARG A 251 3.40 -43.14 -0.36
N LYS A 252 2.88 -42.20 -1.17
CA LYS A 252 3.45 -40.86 -1.31
C LYS A 252 3.62 -40.20 0.06
N MET A 253 4.86 -39.89 0.41
CA MET A 253 5.22 -39.17 1.63
C MET A 253 5.22 -37.67 1.32
N ASN A 254 4.58 -36.89 2.18
CA ASN A 254 4.52 -35.44 2.07
C ASN A 254 5.38 -34.82 3.19
N PRO A 255 6.27 -33.87 2.88
CA PRO A 255 7.04 -33.18 3.90
C PRO A 255 6.12 -32.28 4.71
N THR A 256 6.27 -32.32 6.03
CA THR A 256 5.50 -31.51 6.96
C THR A 256 6.44 -30.75 7.87
N LEU A 257 6.37 -29.42 7.83
CA LEU A 257 7.01 -28.55 8.80
C LEU A 257 6.23 -28.60 10.12
N SER A 258 6.95 -28.85 11.20
CA SER A 258 6.41 -28.88 12.56
C SER A 258 7.25 -28.01 13.49
N ALA A 259 6.62 -27.48 14.54
CA ALA A 259 7.32 -26.71 15.57
C ALA A 259 7.02 -27.22 16.98
N PHE A 260 8.07 -27.35 17.80
CA PHE A 260 7.99 -27.56 19.23
C PHE A 260 8.28 -26.25 19.97
N GLN A 261 7.39 -25.86 20.89
CA GLN A 261 7.68 -24.81 21.87
C GLN A 261 8.24 -25.44 23.14
N PHE A 262 9.32 -24.84 23.65
CA PHE A 262 9.92 -25.20 24.93
C PHE A 262 9.47 -24.22 26.03
N HIS A 263 9.36 -24.73 27.25
CA HIS A 263 8.88 -24.00 28.42
C HIS A 263 9.80 -24.28 29.62
N ASP A 264 9.90 -23.33 30.55
CA ASP A 264 10.77 -23.46 31.72
C ASP A 264 10.29 -24.55 32.69
N ASP A 265 9.00 -24.51 33.03
CA ASP A 265 8.38 -25.34 34.08
C ASP A 265 7.41 -26.40 33.51
N LEU A 266 7.11 -26.36 32.21
CA LEU A 266 6.15 -27.25 31.53
C LEU A 266 6.86 -28.19 30.56
N ARG A 267 6.15 -29.24 30.11
CA ARG A 267 6.63 -30.13 29.05
C ARG A 267 6.65 -29.40 27.70
N THR A 268 7.39 -29.97 26.75
CA THR A 268 7.37 -29.54 25.35
C THR A 268 6.00 -29.76 24.72
N GLU A 269 5.57 -28.85 23.85
CA GLU A 269 4.32 -28.96 23.10
C GLU A 269 4.55 -28.76 21.60
N THR A 270 3.90 -29.56 20.76
CA THR A 270 3.86 -29.36 19.31
C THR A 270 2.79 -28.34 18.97
N VAL A 271 3.20 -27.13 18.61
CA VAL A 271 2.30 -25.99 18.41
C VAL A 271 1.84 -25.80 16.97
N LEU A 272 2.64 -26.26 16.01
CA LEU A 272 2.41 -26.07 14.58
C LEU A 272 2.66 -27.36 13.78
N ASN A 273 1.82 -27.63 12.78
CA ASN A 273 2.06 -28.55 11.66
C ASN A 273 1.57 -27.91 10.35
N ILE A 274 2.40 -27.88 9.31
CA ILE A 274 2.06 -27.41 7.96
C ILE A 274 2.66 -28.37 6.92
N PRO A 275 1.86 -29.00 6.03
CA PRO A 275 2.44 -29.71 4.90
C PRO A 275 3.02 -28.71 3.89
N LEU A 276 4.23 -28.97 3.44
CA LEU A 276 4.95 -28.14 2.48
C LEU A 276 4.86 -28.75 1.08
N ASN A 277 4.79 -27.88 0.06
CA ASN A 277 4.95 -28.26 -1.34
C ASN A 277 6.40 -28.02 -1.76
N LEU A 278 7.32 -28.87 -1.28
CA LEU A 278 8.74 -28.81 -1.66
C LEU A 278 9.02 -29.72 -2.85
N PRO A 279 9.77 -29.27 -3.88
CA PRO A 279 10.18 -30.12 -4.98
C PRO A 279 11.17 -31.19 -4.48
N ASN A 280 10.96 -32.44 -4.91
CA ASN A 280 11.82 -33.63 -4.73
C ASN A 280 12.91 -33.50 -3.64
N ILE A 281 12.51 -33.51 -2.36
CA ILE A 281 13.47 -33.59 -1.26
C ILE A 281 14.24 -34.91 -1.40
N PRO A 282 15.59 -34.91 -1.39
CA PRO A 282 16.34 -36.15 -1.34
C PRO A 282 16.01 -36.88 -0.05
N THR A 283 15.32 -38.01 -0.18
CA THR A 283 15.26 -39.02 0.88
C THR A 283 16.50 -39.90 0.76
N SER A 284 17.03 -40.38 1.89
CA SER A 284 18.21 -41.26 1.94
C SER A 284 18.10 -42.57 1.14
N SER A 285 16.90 -42.90 0.65
CA SER A 285 16.64 -43.97 -0.34
C SER A 285 17.06 -43.64 -1.79
N SER A 286 17.41 -42.38 -2.10
CA SER A 286 17.68 -41.91 -3.48
C SER A 286 19.12 -42.15 -3.96
N GLY A 287 20.03 -42.60 -3.09
CA GLY A 287 21.39 -42.99 -3.45
C GLY A 287 22.39 -41.84 -3.63
N THR A 288 21.97 -40.59 -3.46
CA THR A 288 22.87 -39.43 -3.29
C THR A 288 23.34 -39.34 -1.84
N GLU A 289 24.63 -39.05 -1.62
CA GLU A 289 25.15 -38.73 -0.28
C GLU A 289 24.67 -37.35 0.16
N ASP A 290 24.33 -37.19 1.45
CA ASP A 290 24.11 -35.88 2.07
C ASP A 290 25.38 -35.03 1.96
N ILE A 291 25.22 -33.75 1.63
CA ILE A 291 26.32 -32.78 1.65
C ILE A 291 26.04 -31.79 2.78
N TYR A 292 26.99 -31.69 3.73
CA TYR A 292 26.86 -30.79 4.88
C TYR A 292 27.82 -29.61 4.77
N GLU A 293 27.28 -28.40 4.88
CA GLU A 293 28.05 -27.19 5.13
C GLU A 293 28.18 -26.94 6.64
N ASP A 294 29.37 -26.53 7.08
CA ASP A 294 29.66 -26.25 8.49
C ASP A 294 29.22 -24.82 8.91
N ASP A 295 28.07 -24.38 8.39
CA ASP A 295 27.45 -23.06 8.65
C ASP A 295 26.64 -23.11 9.96
N ALA A 296 27.26 -22.75 11.09
CA ALA A 296 26.63 -22.82 12.42
C ALA A 296 25.51 -21.79 12.68
N VAL A 297 25.39 -20.73 11.87
CA VAL A 297 24.37 -19.68 12.03
C VAL A 297 23.74 -19.36 10.67
N PRO A 298 22.40 -19.41 10.51
CA PRO A 298 21.39 -19.77 11.51
C PRO A 298 21.53 -21.22 12.00
N LEU A 299 21.12 -21.49 13.25
CA LEU A 299 21.33 -22.78 13.93
C LEU A 299 20.47 -23.89 13.30
N ARG A 300 20.90 -24.41 12.15
CA ARG A 300 20.13 -25.33 11.29
C ARG A 300 20.94 -26.57 10.89
N ILE A 301 20.29 -27.73 10.84
CA ILE A 301 20.83 -28.97 10.30
C ILE A 301 20.01 -29.35 9.06
N HIS A 302 20.69 -29.59 7.95
CA HIS A 302 20.10 -29.90 6.65
C HIS A 302 21.16 -30.46 5.70
N ASP A 303 20.72 -31.22 4.70
CA ASP A 303 21.48 -31.39 3.46
C ASP A 303 21.49 -30.07 2.66
N SER A 304 22.64 -29.72 2.08
CA SER A 304 22.88 -28.50 1.31
C SER A 304 22.01 -28.35 0.06
N SER A 305 21.30 -29.40 -0.37
CA SER A 305 20.26 -29.28 -1.41
C SER A 305 19.01 -28.54 -0.91
N LEU A 306 18.62 -28.70 0.37
CA LEU A 306 17.37 -28.21 0.94
C LEU A 306 17.57 -26.85 1.63
N ASN A 307 17.72 -25.82 0.81
CA ASN A 307 17.94 -24.45 1.28
C ASN A 307 16.66 -23.80 1.81
N LEU A 308 16.35 -24.07 3.08
CA LEU A 308 15.23 -23.49 3.82
C LEU A 308 15.73 -22.78 5.09
N ILE A 309 15.13 -21.62 5.39
CA ILE A 309 15.38 -20.76 6.55
C ILE A 309 14.03 -20.32 7.11
N ILE A 310 13.89 -20.35 8.44
CA ILE A 310 12.74 -19.76 9.13
C ILE A 310 13.16 -18.44 9.78
N VAL A 311 12.34 -17.41 9.58
CA VAL A 311 12.47 -16.11 10.23
C VAL A 311 11.23 -15.89 11.08
N SER A 312 11.41 -15.59 12.36
CA SER A 312 10.34 -15.38 13.34
C SER A 312 10.54 -14.06 14.08
N ASP A 313 9.45 -13.41 14.45
CA ASP A 313 9.45 -12.24 15.33
C ASP A 313 8.40 -12.41 16.45
N PRO A 314 8.72 -12.03 17.71
CA PRO A 314 7.80 -12.19 18.85
C PRO A 314 6.45 -11.48 18.71
N VAL A 315 6.24 -10.56 17.76
CA VAL A 315 4.95 -9.91 17.44
C VAL A 315 3.99 -10.84 16.66
N GLY A 316 4.40 -12.07 16.38
CA GLY A 316 3.58 -13.07 15.68
C GLY A 316 3.81 -13.13 14.17
N MET A 317 4.93 -12.59 13.68
CA MET A 317 5.35 -12.81 12.30
C MET A 317 6.11 -14.13 12.19
N LEU A 318 5.78 -14.95 11.21
CA LEU A 318 6.48 -16.20 10.94
C LEU A 318 6.57 -16.43 9.44
N TYR A 319 7.81 -16.57 8.96
CA TYR A 319 8.14 -16.70 7.55
C TYR A 319 8.87 -18.03 7.30
N VAL A 320 8.44 -18.76 6.27
CA VAL A 320 9.18 -19.91 5.74
C VAL A 320 9.79 -19.49 4.42
N CYS A 321 11.11 -19.30 4.42
CA CYS A 321 11.88 -18.83 3.27
C CYS A 321 12.62 -20.01 2.66
N HIS A 322 12.39 -20.27 1.37
CA HIS A 322 13.06 -21.32 0.62
C HIS A 322 13.55 -20.77 -0.71
N TYR A 323 14.78 -21.09 -1.11
CA TYR A 323 15.29 -20.82 -2.45
C TYR A 323 15.80 -22.09 -3.11
N TYR A 324 15.72 -22.13 -4.43
CA TYR A 324 16.12 -23.28 -5.24
C TYR A 324 16.56 -22.85 -6.64
N LEU A 325 17.32 -23.74 -7.29
CA LEU A 325 17.79 -23.59 -8.66
C LEU A 325 17.15 -24.67 -9.52
N TYR A 326 16.68 -24.31 -10.71
CA TYR A 326 16.19 -25.28 -11.69
C TYR A 326 16.55 -24.88 -13.11
N GLN A 327 16.69 -25.85 -14.01
CA GLN A 327 16.87 -25.57 -15.43
C GLN A 327 15.49 -25.48 -16.12
N PRO A 328 15.24 -24.50 -17.00
CA PRO A 328 14.03 -24.51 -17.82
C PRO A 328 13.97 -25.78 -18.67
N ILE A 329 12.77 -26.35 -18.78
CA ILE A 329 12.52 -27.51 -19.65
C ILE A 329 12.80 -27.08 -21.09
N LYS A 330 13.84 -27.67 -21.70
CA LYS A 330 14.16 -27.43 -23.10
C LYS A 330 13.05 -28.04 -23.97
N GLN A 331 12.24 -27.19 -24.59
CA GLN A 331 11.42 -27.60 -25.73
C GLN A 331 12.39 -28.05 -26.84
N SER A 332 12.07 -29.16 -27.50
CA SER A 332 13.01 -29.87 -28.37
C SER A 332 13.04 -29.29 -29.79
N ASP A 333 13.72 -28.16 -29.95
CA ASP A 333 14.06 -27.59 -31.27
C ASP A 333 15.50 -27.96 -31.68
N GLU A 334 15.67 -28.49 -32.89
CA GLU A 334 16.91 -29.11 -33.38
C GLU A 334 18.02 -28.13 -33.81
N GLU A 335 17.98 -26.87 -33.38
CA GLU A 335 18.92 -25.81 -33.80
C GLU A 335 19.92 -25.39 -32.70
N ALA A 336 20.74 -26.33 -32.24
CA ALA A 336 21.75 -26.08 -31.20
C ALA A 336 23.19 -26.47 -31.62
N SER A 337 23.64 -26.03 -32.80
CA SER A 337 24.96 -26.36 -33.34
C SER A 337 25.93 -25.18 -33.56
N THR A 338 26.03 -24.20 -32.64
CA THR A 338 27.24 -23.34 -32.56
C THR A 338 27.54 -22.58 -31.23
N SER A 339 26.88 -22.86 -30.10
CA SER A 339 27.19 -22.20 -28.81
C SER A 339 27.57 -23.19 -27.71
N GLN A 340 28.87 -23.24 -27.38
CA GLN A 340 29.38 -24.09 -26.30
C GLN A 340 29.06 -23.49 -24.92
N ARG A 341 28.19 -24.17 -24.17
CA ARG A 341 28.18 -24.27 -22.71
C ARG A 341 28.14 -22.95 -21.91
N ILE A 342 26.97 -22.35 -21.82
CA ILE A 342 26.53 -21.75 -20.55
C ILE A 342 25.22 -22.47 -20.18
N CYS A 343 25.24 -23.23 -19.08
CA CYS A 343 24.01 -23.77 -18.50
C CYS A 343 23.38 -22.67 -17.65
N ASP A 344 22.60 -21.81 -18.29
CA ASP A 344 21.77 -20.87 -17.55
C ASP A 344 20.67 -21.62 -16.81
N VAL A 345 20.48 -21.26 -15.54
CA VAL A 345 19.44 -21.76 -14.66
C VAL A 345 18.49 -20.62 -14.28
N HIS A 346 17.37 -21.00 -13.70
CA HIS A 346 16.44 -20.08 -13.05
C HIS A 346 16.69 -20.18 -11.55
N PHE A 347 16.97 -19.03 -10.95
CA PHE A 347 16.97 -18.89 -9.50
C PHE A 347 15.56 -18.49 -9.08
N ALA A 348 15.01 -19.21 -8.11
CA ALA A 348 13.71 -18.89 -7.56
C ALA A 348 13.73 -18.94 -6.04
N TYR A 349 12.84 -18.16 -5.43
CA TYR A 349 12.56 -18.26 -4.01
C TYR A 349 11.07 -18.14 -3.74
N SER A 350 10.65 -18.72 -2.61
CA SER A 350 9.31 -18.60 -2.05
C SER A 350 9.41 -18.11 -0.60
N VAL A 351 8.66 -17.07 -0.26
CA VAL A 351 8.46 -16.62 1.12
C VAL A 351 7.01 -16.88 1.50
N THR A 352 6.79 -17.90 2.32
CA THR A 352 5.46 -18.19 2.90
C THR A 352 5.27 -17.32 4.14
N ILE A 353 4.28 -16.43 4.09
CA ILE A 353 3.98 -15.45 5.15
C ILE A 353 2.79 -15.97 5.95
N LEU A 354 3.07 -16.68 7.04
CA LEU A 354 2.04 -17.46 7.73
C LEU A 354 0.99 -16.59 8.42
N HIS A 355 1.36 -15.40 8.92
CA HIS A 355 0.38 -14.48 9.53
C HIS A 355 -0.61 -13.88 8.52
N HIS A 356 -0.28 -13.87 7.23
CA HIS A 356 -1.18 -13.42 6.15
C HIS A 356 -1.81 -14.55 5.34
N GLY A 357 -1.38 -15.80 5.53
CA GLY A 357 -1.92 -16.93 4.76
C GLY A 357 -1.65 -16.82 3.26
N CYS A 358 -0.46 -16.34 2.88
CA CYS A 358 -0.05 -16.18 1.48
C CYS A 358 1.42 -16.57 1.27
N VAL A 359 1.79 -16.76 0.01
CA VAL A 359 3.15 -17.06 -0.43
C VAL A 359 3.54 -16.06 -1.51
N ILE A 360 4.71 -15.45 -1.39
CA ILE A 360 5.33 -14.67 -2.46
C ILE A 360 6.29 -15.59 -3.20
N HIS A 361 6.09 -15.77 -4.49
CA HIS A 361 7.01 -16.48 -5.38
C HIS A 361 7.79 -15.47 -6.23
N CYS A 362 9.10 -15.70 -6.34
CA CYS A 362 10.00 -14.92 -7.18
C CYS A 362 10.78 -15.83 -8.12
N VAL A 363 10.91 -15.42 -9.38
CA VAL A 363 11.73 -16.11 -10.40
C VAL A 363 12.63 -15.10 -11.10
N ILE A 364 13.92 -15.45 -11.19
CA ILE A 364 14.97 -14.72 -11.92
C ILE A 364 15.61 -15.70 -12.91
N PRO A 365 15.25 -15.64 -14.21
CA PRO A 365 15.82 -16.50 -15.24
C PRO A 365 17.19 -16.00 -15.71
N GLY A 366 17.94 -16.86 -16.40
CA GLY A 366 19.18 -16.47 -17.10
C GLY A 366 20.40 -16.30 -16.21
N ILE A 367 20.49 -17.01 -15.08
CA ILE A 367 21.68 -16.97 -14.21
C ILE A 367 22.66 -18.09 -14.59
N PRO A 368 23.93 -17.80 -14.93
CA PRO A 368 24.91 -18.84 -15.23
C PRO A 368 25.16 -19.77 -14.04
N TRP A 369 25.18 -21.09 -14.28
CA TRP A 369 25.40 -22.11 -13.24
C TRP A 369 26.59 -21.84 -12.31
N ASP A 370 27.72 -21.37 -12.86
CA ASP A 370 28.93 -21.11 -12.08
C ASP A 370 28.78 -19.99 -11.04
N LYS A 371 27.87 -19.03 -11.27
CA LYS A 371 27.46 -18.02 -10.30
C LYS A 371 26.34 -18.55 -9.40
N ALA A 372 25.36 -19.24 -9.99
CA ALA A 372 24.19 -19.75 -9.27
C ALA A 372 24.55 -20.70 -8.12
N LYS A 373 25.49 -21.63 -8.35
CA LYS A 373 25.91 -22.65 -7.36
C LYS A 373 26.56 -22.09 -6.09
N THR A 374 26.97 -20.81 -6.09
CA THR A 374 27.58 -20.14 -4.93
C THR A 374 26.67 -19.07 -4.32
N MET A 375 25.44 -18.88 -4.84
CA MET A 375 24.50 -17.90 -4.30
C MET A 375 23.86 -18.41 -3.02
N LYS A 376 23.97 -17.63 -1.95
CA LYS A 376 23.22 -17.82 -0.69
C LYS A 376 22.46 -16.53 -0.36
N PRO A 377 21.21 -16.36 -0.83
CA PRO A 377 20.42 -15.17 -0.57
C PRO A 377 20.12 -15.02 0.92
N THR A 378 20.33 -13.82 1.44
CA THR A 378 20.02 -13.49 2.84
C THR A 378 18.56 -13.11 2.98
N PHE A 379 17.85 -13.82 3.85
CA PHE A 379 16.49 -13.47 4.29
C PHE A 379 16.56 -12.87 5.69
N THR A 380 16.02 -11.66 5.87
CA THR A 380 16.01 -11.00 7.17
C THR A 380 14.88 -9.97 7.26
N GLN A 381 14.40 -9.69 8.46
CA GLN A 381 13.43 -8.63 8.70
C GLN A 381 14.11 -7.26 8.58
N HIS A 382 13.42 -6.29 7.99
CA HIS A 382 13.90 -4.92 7.79
C HIS A 382 12.86 -3.92 8.28
N GLY A 383 13.06 -3.43 9.50
CA GLY A 383 12.08 -2.61 10.22
C GLY A 383 10.80 -3.37 10.57
N ASP A 384 9.71 -2.63 10.75
CA ASP A 384 8.44 -3.17 11.28
C ASP A 384 7.53 -3.78 10.20
N HIS A 385 7.85 -3.54 8.92
CA HIS A 385 6.93 -3.80 7.80
C HIS A 385 7.52 -4.65 6.67
N HIS A 386 8.85 -4.79 6.55
CA HIS A 386 9.45 -5.43 5.38
C HIS A 386 10.30 -6.65 5.71
N MET A 387 10.36 -7.58 4.75
CA MET A 387 11.41 -8.59 4.66
C MET A 387 12.37 -8.21 3.53
N LEU A 388 13.65 -8.17 3.85
CA LEU A 388 14.74 -8.03 2.89
C LEU A 388 15.14 -9.42 2.38
N VAL A 389 15.14 -9.58 1.05
CA VAL A 389 15.80 -10.69 0.35
C VAL A 389 16.94 -10.10 -0.47
N PHE A 390 18.18 -10.47 -0.14
CA PHE A 390 19.37 -9.80 -0.66
C PHE A 390 20.42 -10.77 -1.19
N GLN A 391 20.95 -10.48 -2.38
CA GLN A 391 22.14 -11.12 -2.93
C GLN A 391 23.06 -10.03 -3.52
N ALA A 392 24.23 -9.84 -2.90
CA ALA A 392 25.12 -8.70 -3.13
C ALA A 392 25.50 -8.44 -4.59
N ASP A 393 25.62 -9.49 -5.41
CA ASP A 393 26.05 -9.38 -6.81
C ASP A 393 24.90 -9.42 -7.83
N LEU A 394 23.63 -9.37 -7.41
CA LEU A 394 22.48 -9.58 -8.29
C LEU A 394 21.28 -8.67 -8.00
N PHE A 395 20.71 -8.73 -6.78
CA PHE A 395 19.44 -8.07 -6.49
C PHE A 395 19.25 -7.74 -5.01
N MET A 396 18.38 -6.76 -4.77
CA MET A 396 17.82 -6.42 -3.47
C MET A 396 16.31 -6.31 -3.62
N HIS A 397 15.57 -7.18 -2.95
CA HIS A 397 14.11 -7.12 -2.91
C HIS A 397 13.64 -6.77 -1.50
N LEU A 398 12.76 -5.80 -1.39
CA LEU A 398 12.13 -5.39 -0.14
C LEU A 398 10.64 -5.75 -0.22
N LEU A 399 10.29 -6.88 0.39
CA LEU A 399 8.93 -7.41 0.40
C LEU A 399 8.18 -6.76 1.56
N ASP A 400 7.18 -5.92 1.27
CA ASP A 400 6.29 -5.37 2.29
C ASP A 400 5.27 -6.43 2.75
N VAL A 401 5.38 -6.84 4.01
CA VAL A 401 4.77 -8.05 4.61
C VAL A 401 4.31 -7.83 6.06
N GLY A 402 4.24 -6.57 6.49
CA GLY A 402 4.00 -6.16 7.87
C GLY A 402 2.61 -6.48 8.42
N VAL A 403 2.50 -6.71 9.73
CA VAL A 403 1.24 -7.06 10.42
C VAL A 403 0.15 -5.97 10.43
N SER A 404 0.42 -4.80 9.84
CA SER A 404 -0.50 -3.66 9.79
C SER A 404 -1.53 -3.73 8.67
N HIS A 405 -1.21 -4.36 7.54
CA HIS A 405 -2.01 -4.42 6.30
C HIS A 405 -1.71 -5.73 5.56
N GLU A 406 -2.36 -6.02 4.42
CA GLU A 406 -1.95 -7.17 3.61
C GLU A 406 -0.64 -6.91 2.85
N PRO A 407 0.10 -7.96 2.43
CA PRO A 407 1.31 -7.78 1.62
C PRO A 407 1.00 -7.11 0.28
N CYS A 408 1.73 -6.05 -0.03
CA CYS A 408 1.57 -5.25 -1.25
C CYS A 408 2.91 -4.63 -1.67
N CYS A 409 2.94 -3.77 -2.69
CA CYS A 409 4.02 -2.78 -2.90
C CYS A 409 5.46 -3.31 -2.70
N HIS A 410 5.81 -4.45 -3.28
CA HIS A 410 7.16 -5.01 -3.15
C HIS A 410 8.14 -4.23 -4.02
N ILE A 411 9.27 -3.82 -3.44
CA ILE A 411 10.31 -3.10 -4.17
C ILE A 411 11.36 -4.09 -4.67
N VAL A 412 11.77 -3.90 -5.92
CA VAL A 412 12.77 -4.69 -6.63
C VAL A 412 13.86 -3.73 -7.11
N CYS A 413 15.08 -3.88 -6.63
CA CYS A 413 16.18 -2.96 -6.91
C CYS A 413 17.51 -3.70 -7.19
N PRO A 414 18.47 -3.05 -7.86
CA PRO A 414 19.85 -3.51 -7.84
C PRO A 414 20.41 -3.47 -6.40
N PRO A 415 21.44 -4.27 -6.09
CA PRO A 415 22.11 -4.23 -4.80
C PRO A 415 22.81 -2.87 -4.59
N PHE A 416 22.82 -2.38 -3.35
CA PHE A 416 23.47 -1.11 -2.99
C PHE A 416 24.97 -1.30 -2.64
N THR A 417 25.40 -2.53 -2.30
CA THR A 417 26.82 -2.87 -2.19
C THR A 417 27.36 -3.35 -3.54
N ARG A 418 28.64 -3.11 -3.80
CA ARG A 418 29.38 -3.65 -4.97
C ARG A 418 30.61 -4.48 -4.57
N GLN A 419 30.76 -4.75 -3.28
CA GLN A 419 31.76 -5.69 -2.79
C GLN A 419 31.25 -7.11 -3.04
N PRO A 420 32.09 -8.05 -3.52
CA PRO A 420 31.70 -9.45 -3.61
C PRO A 420 31.51 -9.99 -2.20
N VAL A 421 30.28 -10.39 -1.87
CA VAL A 421 29.94 -10.96 -0.55
C VAL A 421 29.47 -12.39 -0.76
N THR A 422 30.00 -13.33 0.04
CA THR A 422 29.71 -14.76 -0.13
C THR A 422 28.35 -15.12 0.43
N HIS A 423 28.11 -14.81 1.71
CA HIS A 423 26.87 -15.10 2.41
C HIS A 423 26.76 -14.18 3.63
N LEU A 424 25.75 -13.30 3.63
CA LEU A 424 25.51 -12.40 4.75
C LEU A 424 24.64 -13.08 5.81
N VAL A 425 25.20 -13.26 6.99
CA VAL A 425 24.51 -13.81 8.16
C VAL A 425 24.11 -12.66 9.11
N PRO A 426 22.81 -12.46 9.43
CA PRO A 426 22.37 -11.40 10.34
C PRO A 426 22.93 -11.57 11.77
N CYS A 427 23.74 -10.61 12.23
CA CYS A 427 24.32 -10.63 13.58
C CYS A 427 23.22 -10.55 14.65
N PHE A 428 22.25 -9.67 14.42
CA PHE A 428 21.18 -9.30 15.35
C PHE A 428 19.88 -9.23 14.57
N ALA A 429 18.78 -9.78 15.12
CA ALA A 429 17.50 -9.86 14.42
C ALA A 429 16.90 -8.48 14.05
N THR A 430 17.39 -7.40 14.66
CA THR A 430 16.79 -6.06 14.60
C THR A 430 17.75 -4.89 14.30
N ASN A 431 19.08 -5.10 14.23
CA ASN A 431 20.04 -3.97 14.12
C ASN A 431 20.54 -3.68 12.68
N ASN A 432 19.97 -4.26 11.63
CA ASN A 432 20.41 -4.06 10.24
C ASN A 432 21.93 -4.27 10.00
N ILE A 433 22.55 -5.21 10.73
CA ILE A 433 23.97 -5.56 10.58
C ILE A 433 24.09 -7.06 10.34
N CYS A 434 24.79 -7.42 9.28
CA CYS A 434 25.19 -8.79 8.95
C CYS A 434 26.72 -8.92 9.03
N TYR A 435 27.21 -10.15 9.05
CA TYR A 435 28.61 -10.45 8.75
C TYR A 435 28.71 -11.34 7.51
N ASP A 436 29.73 -11.15 6.68
CA ASP A 436 30.07 -12.13 5.64
C ASP A 436 30.67 -13.38 6.30
N SER A 437 30.15 -14.57 5.98
CA SER A 437 30.60 -15.79 6.64
C SER A 437 32.05 -16.18 6.29
N ALA A 438 32.57 -15.74 5.14
CA ALA A 438 33.93 -16.04 4.70
C ALA A 438 34.99 -15.08 5.29
N THR A 439 34.75 -13.76 5.26
CA THR A 439 35.74 -12.77 5.78
C THR A 439 35.51 -12.34 7.22
N LEU A 440 34.31 -12.56 7.76
CA LEU A 440 33.81 -11.99 9.02
C LEU A 440 33.73 -10.45 9.01
N ASP A 441 33.62 -9.83 7.84
CA ASP A 441 33.38 -8.38 7.70
C ASP A 441 31.93 -8.02 8.05
N LEU A 442 31.75 -7.01 8.89
CA LEU A 442 30.49 -6.42 9.33
C LEU A 442 29.96 -5.46 8.27
N ILE A 443 28.86 -5.84 7.64
CA ILE A 443 28.19 -5.07 6.58
C ILE A 443 26.84 -4.59 7.12
N SER A 444 26.61 -3.28 7.05
CA SER A 444 25.28 -2.72 7.34
C SER A 444 24.36 -2.95 6.15
N ILE A 445 23.23 -3.60 6.40
CA ILE A 445 22.14 -3.82 5.44
C ILE A 445 21.05 -2.74 5.53
N THR A 446 21.43 -1.54 6.01
CA THR A 446 20.54 -0.38 6.03
C THR A 446 20.47 0.21 4.62
N ILE A 447 19.30 0.11 3.98
CA ILE A 447 19.08 0.62 2.61
C ILE A 447 19.17 2.16 2.61
N PRO A 448 20.09 2.78 1.85
CA PRO A 448 20.15 4.24 1.76
C PRO A 448 18.92 4.80 1.05
N LYS A 449 18.30 5.86 1.59
CA LYS A 449 17.16 6.56 0.96
C LYS A 449 17.49 6.97 -0.49
N SER A 450 18.72 7.45 -0.73
CA SER A 450 19.23 7.81 -2.07
C SER A 450 19.26 6.65 -3.07
N HIS A 451 19.50 5.42 -2.62
CA HIS A 451 19.53 4.23 -3.49
C HIS A 451 18.14 3.93 -4.08
N LEU A 452 17.09 4.09 -3.27
CA LEU A 452 15.70 3.93 -3.74
C LEU A 452 15.28 5.08 -4.67
N ILE A 453 15.79 6.29 -4.48
CA ILE A 453 15.55 7.43 -5.37
C ILE A 453 16.26 7.22 -6.73
N GLU A 454 17.49 6.71 -6.72
CA GLU A 454 18.21 6.34 -7.95
C GLU A 454 17.52 5.18 -8.68
N ALA A 455 17.06 4.15 -7.96
CA ALA A 455 16.26 3.08 -8.54
C ALA A 455 14.97 3.61 -9.17
N PHE A 456 14.23 4.48 -8.48
CA PHE A 456 13.01 5.12 -9.01
C PHE A 456 13.23 5.93 -10.29
N ARG A 457 14.42 6.55 -10.44
CA ARG A 457 14.81 7.33 -11.62
C ARG A 457 15.16 6.45 -12.81
N ASN A 458 15.82 5.32 -12.56
CA ASN A 458 16.37 4.44 -13.60
C ASN A 458 15.41 3.32 -14.02
N ASP A 459 14.40 3.00 -13.20
CA ASP A 459 13.46 1.92 -13.47
C ASP A 459 12.41 2.28 -14.54
N THR A 460 11.99 1.26 -15.28
CA THR A 460 10.96 1.28 -16.31
C THR A 460 9.64 0.63 -15.86
N SER A 461 9.63 -0.10 -14.74
CA SER A 461 8.42 -0.75 -14.22
C SER A 461 7.57 0.20 -13.39
N VAL A 462 6.34 0.46 -13.85
CA VAL A 462 5.38 1.32 -13.14
C VAL A 462 5.03 0.74 -11.76
N ASP A 463 4.86 -0.58 -11.67
CA ASP A 463 4.46 -1.28 -10.44
C ASP A 463 5.53 -1.11 -9.33
N ASN A 464 6.80 -1.17 -9.68
CA ASN A 464 7.91 -0.97 -8.74
C ASN A 464 8.14 0.52 -8.40
N ARG A 465 7.95 1.43 -9.37
CA ARG A 465 7.95 2.88 -9.09
C ARG A 465 6.82 3.30 -8.14
N LEU A 466 5.63 2.69 -8.28
CA LEU A 466 4.52 2.85 -7.33
C LEU A 466 4.89 2.32 -5.94
N ALA A 467 5.52 1.14 -5.86
CA ALA A 467 6.00 0.57 -4.60
C ALA A 467 7.01 1.46 -3.87
N ILE A 468 7.93 2.12 -4.58
CA ILE A 468 8.89 3.07 -3.98
C ILE A 468 8.17 4.32 -3.44
N VAL A 469 7.22 4.89 -4.18
CA VAL A 469 6.39 6.01 -3.71
C VAL A 469 5.58 5.59 -2.48
N HIS A 470 5.01 4.39 -2.49
CA HIS A 470 4.27 3.82 -1.37
C HIS A 470 5.14 3.73 -0.10
N TYR A 471 6.32 3.13 -0.21
CA TYR A 471 7.27 2.98 0.89
C TYR A 471 7.62 4.31 1.56
N PHE A 472 7.93 5.35 0.78
CA PHE A 472 8.30 6.65 1.32
C PHE A 472 7.15 7.40 2.00
N LEU A 473 5.90 7.13 1.62
CA LEU A 473 4.72 7.80 2.18
C LEU A 473 4.08 7.05 3.34
N ALA A 474 3.94 5.72 3.24
CA ALA A 474 3.29 4.88 4.25
C ALA A 474 4.22 4.41 5.37
N HIS A 475 5.48 4.10 5.03
CA HIS A 475 6.38 3.31 5.90
C HIS A 475 7.64 4.04 6.35
N SER A 476 8.20 4.92 5.52
CA SER A 476 9.38 5.72 5.87
C SER A 476 9.03 6.74 6.96
N SER A 477 9.85 6.78 8.01
CA SER A 477 9.82 7.82 9.03
C SER A 477 10.84 8.93 8.72
N GLY A 478 10.46 10.18 8.97
CA GLY A 478 11.29 11.36 8.71
C GLY A 478 11.35 11.78 7.23
N ASP A 479 11.46 13.09 7.02
CA ASP A 479 11.80 13.75 5.74
C ASP A 479 10.88 13.46 4.54
N ILE A 480 9.68 12.92 4.80
CA ILE A 480 8.69 12.49 3.79
C ILE A 480 8.46 13.58 2.73
N VAL A 481 8.31 14.85 3.14
CA VAL A 481 8.05 15.98 2.25
C VAL A 481 9.23 16.28 1.33
N GLU A 482 10.46 16.20 1.85
CA GLU A 482 11.68 16.49 1.08
C GLU A 482 11.94 15.41 0.04
N ILE A 483 11.89 14.14 0.47
CA ILE A 483 12.08 12.97 -0.40
C ILE A 483 10.99 12.92 -1.47
N PHE A 484 9.72 13.10 -1.09
CA PHE A 484 8.63 13.10 -2.06
C PHE A 484 8.71 14.30 -3.00
N SER A 485 9.22 15.46 -2.57
CA SER A 485 9.47 16.59 -3.48
C SER A 485 10.54 16.27 -4.53
N GLU A 486 11.57 15.48 -4.20
CA GLU A 486 12.56 15.02 -5.17
C GLU A 486 11.96 13.99 -6.15
N LEU A 487 11.24 13.00 -5.63
CA LEU A 487 10.53 12.00 -6.46
C LEU A 487 9.51 12.67 -7.40
N LEU A 488 8.75 13.65 -6.90
CA LEU A 488 7.81 14.44 -7.70
C LEU A 488 8.53 15.24 -8.79
N GLY A 489 9.72 15.78 -8.51
CA GLY A 489 10.59 16.38 -9.53
C GLY A 489 10.83 15.42 -10.69
N ILE A 490 11.27 14.19 -10.39
CA ILE A 490 11.51 13.12 -11.38
C ILE A 490 10.21 12.73 -12.12
N ILE A 491 9.06 12.66 -11.43
CA ILE A 491 7.75 12.39 -12.06
C ILE A 491 7.38 13.50 -13.06
N MET A 492 7.68 14.76 -12.72
CA MET A 492 7.31 15.94 -13.50
C MET A 492 8.31 16.33 -14.59
N GLU A 493 9.45 15.64 -14.73
CA GLU A 493 10.33 15.76 -15.89
C GLU A 493 9.63 15.33 -17.20
N ARG A 494 8.70 14.36 -17.11
CA ARG A 494 7.94 13.83 -18.26
C ARG A 494 6.43 13.81 -17.94
N PRO A 495 5.77 14.96 -17.83
CA PRO A 495 4.39 15.03 -17.33
C PRO A 495 3.36 14.38 -18.27
N LEU A 496 3.71 14.20 -19.55
CA LEU A 496 2.84 13.53 -20.52
C LEU A 496 2.99 12.00 -20.51
N HIS A 497 3.85 11.43 -19.65
CA HIS A 497 4.02 9.98 -19.54
C HIS A 497 2.77 9.30 -18.96
N LEU A 498 2.54 8.03 -19.32
CA LEU A 498 1.37 7.29 -18.87
C LEU A 498 1.38 7.07 -17.34
N ASP A 499 2.56 6.76 -16.79
CA ASP A 499 2.80 6.53 -15.35
C ASP A 499 2.54 7.74 -14.46
N THR A 500 2.59 8.96 -15.00
CA THR A 500 2.52 10.20 -14.20
C THR A 500 1.22 10.25 -13.40
N VAL A 501 0.08 9.90 -14.00
CA VAL A 501 -1.21 9.91 -13.30
C VAL A 501 -1.30 8.80 -12.23
N PRO A 502 -0.99 7.51 -12.51
CA PRO A 502 -0.86 6.48 -11.48
C PRO A 502 0.02 6.88 -10.28
N LEU A 503 1.21 7.43 -10.53
CA LEU A 503 2.14 7.83 -9.46
C LEU A 503 1.58 8.96 -8.59
N LEU A 504 0.84 9.90 -9.19
CA LEU A 504 0.09 10.92 -8.44
C LEU A 504 -1.09 10.35 -7.65
N LYS A 505 -1.78 9.32 -8.17
CA LYS A 505 -2.85 8.63 -7.42
C LYS A 505 -2.30 7.92 -6.18
N GLU A 506 -1.15 7.25 -6.30
CA GLU A 506 -0.49 6.60 -5.17
C GLU A 506 -0.10 7.63 -4.11
N ALA A 507 0.43 8.78 -4.53
CA ALA A 507 0.77 9.87 -3.62
C ALA A 507 -0.44 10.37 -2.81
N LEU A 508 -1.61 10.50 -3.46
CA LEU A 508 -2.86 10.88 -2.82
C LEU A 508 -3.36 9.81 -1.84
N ILE A 509 -3.45 8.54 -2.25
CA ILE A 509 -3.97 7.47 -1.38
C ILE A 509 -3.02 7.18 -0.21
N SER A 510 -1.75 6.89 -0.49
CA SER A 510 -0.77 6.49 0.53
C SER A 510 -0.49 7.65 1.51
N GLY A 511 -0.44 8.89 1.01
CA GLY A 511 -0.34 10.08 1.86
C GLY A 511 -1.55 10.27 2.78
N SER A 512 -2.78 10.06 2.27
CA SER A 512 -4.00 10.22 3.08
C SER A 512 -4.12 9.13 4.14
N TYR A 513 -3.74 7.88 3.80
CA TYR A 513 -3.59 6.79 4.75
C TYR A 513 -2.61 7.19 5.87
N ALA A 514 -1.38 7.55 5.53
CA ALA A 514 -0.33 7.90 6.48
C ALA A 514 -0.68 9.10 7.40
N SER A 515 -1.27 10.17 6.87
CA SER A 515 -1.71 11.32 7.68
C SER A 515 -2.86 10.94 8.63
N SER A 516 -3.80 10.11 8.17
CA SER A 516 -4.96 9.70 8.97
C SER A 516 -4.60 8.80 10.18
N LYS A 517 -3.44 8.11 10.17
CA LYS A 517 -2.96 7.26 11.28
C LYS A 517 -2.67 8.02 12.57
N LYS A 518 -2.17 9.26 12.45
CA LYS A 518 -1.75 10.09 13.59
C LYS A 518 -2.94 10.33 14.51
N GLY A 519 -2.75 10.37 15.84
CA GLY A 519 -3.81 10.79 16.78
C GLY A 519 -5.11 9.98 16.78
N LEU A 520 -5.12 8.74 16.29
CA LEU A 520 -6.19 7.77 16.52
C LEU A 520 -5.93 6.98 17.82
N SER A 521 -6.99 6.57 18.52
CA SER A 521 -6.88 5.65 19.66
C SER A 521 -6.65 4.20 19.22
N GLN A 522 -6.23 3.33 20.15
CA GLN A 522 -5.95 1.92 19.85
C GLN A 522 -7.18 1.18 19.28
N ASP A 523 -8.39 1.47 19.77
CA ASP A 523 -9.64 0.89 19.25
C ASP A 523 -10.00 1.42 17.86
N GLN A 524 -9.64 2.67 17.55
CA GLN A 524 -9.84 3.27 16.23
C GLN A 524 -8.88 2.68 15.19
N LEU A 525 -7.68 2.28 15.59
CA LEU A 525 -6.71 1.60 14.71
C LEU A 525 -7.20 0.23 14.20
N ALA A 526 -8.19 -0.39 14.85
CA ALA A 526 -8.85 -1.59 14.31
C ALA A 526 -9.64 -1.30 13.02
N LEU A 527 -10.24 -0.10 12.90
CA LEU A 527 -10.95 0.36 11.71
C LEU A 527 -10.02 0.94 10.64
N TYR A 528 -8.90 1.53 11.06
CA TYR A 528 -7.87 2.06 10.18
C TYR A 528 -7.39 1.04 9.12
N ARG A 529 -7.37 -0.25 9.46
CA ARG A 529 -7.06 -1.34 8.51
C ARG A 529 -8.02 -1.46 7.32
N LEU A 530 -9.23 -0.90 7.39
CA LEU A 530 -10.22 -0.93 6.31
C LEU A 530 -10.06 0.24 5.33
N LEU A 531 -9.19 1.21 5.62
CA LEU A 531 -8.96 2.37 4.76
C LEU A 531 -8.15 1.97 3.50
N PRO A 532 -8.31 2.70 2.38
CA PRO A 532 -7.47 2.53 1.20
C PRO A 532 -6.00 2.79 1.57
N LEU A 533 -5.11 1.87 1.17
CA LEU A 533 -3.68 1.90 1.49
C LEU A 533 -2.83 2.29 0.28
N THR A 534 -3.13 1.68 -0.87
CA THR A 534 -2.38 1.81 -2.11
C THR A 534 -3.32 1.67 -3.31
N THR A 535 -2.88 2.14 -4.47
CA THR A 535 -3.47 1.89 -5.79
C THR A 535 -2.97 0.60 -6.44
N CYS A 536 -1.92 -0.02 -5.90
CA CYS A 536 -1.32 -1.24 -6.46
C CYS A 536 -2.26 -2.44 -6.38
N ASN A 537 -2.46 -3.14 -7.50
CA ASN A 537 -3.24 -4.37 -7.53
C ASN A 537 -2.38 -5.59 -7.20
N THR A 538 -2.52 -6.12 -5.98
CA THR A 538 -1.78 -7.29 -5.48
C THR A 538 -2.06 -8.60 -6.23
N SER A 539 -3.20 -8.71 -6.92
CA SER A 539 -3.54 -9.91 -7.72
C SER A 539 -2.75 -10.01 -9.04
N LYS A 540 -2.11 -8.92 -9.48
CA LYS A 540 -1.31 -8.89 -10.71
C LYS A 540 0.14 -9.22 -10.38
N PRO A 541 0.80 -10.17 -11.08
CA PRO A 541 2.23 -10.40 -10.91
C PRO A 541 3.03 -9.15 -11.33
N ILE A 542 4.01 -8.78 -10.51
CA ILE A 542 4.94 -7.70 -10.79
C ILE A 542 6.03 -8.24 -11.72
N GLN A 543 6.29 -7.51 -12.81
CA GLN A 543 7.45 -7.73 -13.65
C GLN A 543 8.33 -6.47 -13.61
N ALA A 544 9.58 -6.64 -13.20
CA ALA A 544 10.56 -5.58 -13.08
C ALA A 544 11.87 -5.97 -13.79
N LYS A 545 12.72 -4.98 -14.09
CA LYS A 545 14.08 -5.22 -14.58
C LYS A 545 15.09 -4.71 -13.56
N VAL A 546 16.02 -5.57 -13.18
CA VAL A 546 17.13 -5.27 -12.27
C VAL A 546 18.42 -5.40 -13.07
N SER A 547 19.00 -4.27 -13.46
CA SER A 547 20.10 -4.25 -14.44
C SER A 547 19.68 -5.00 -15.71
N ASP A 548 20.40 -6.05 -16.11
CA ASP A 548 20.07 -6.87 -17.29
C ASP A 548 19.08 -8.03 -16.98
N LEU A 549 18.69 -8.23 -15.71
CA LEU A 549 17.86 -9.36 -15.28
C LEU A 549 16.37 -8.99 -15.24
N THR A 550 15.52 -9.88 -15.74
CA THR A 550 14.07 -9.80 -15.53
C THR A 550 13.70 -10.46 -14.19
N VAL A 551 12.92 -9.78 -13.36
CA VAL A 551 12.41 -10.34 -12.10
C VAL A 551 10.89 -10.45 -12.20
N GLY A 552 10.36 -11.66 -12.02
CA GLY A 552 8.93 -11.92 -11.84
C GLY A 552 8.61 -12.17 -10.38
N LEU A 553 7.64 -11.44 -9.82
CA LEU A 553 7.08 -11.64 -8.48
C LEU A 553 5.58 -11.90 -8.58
N SER A 554 5.08 -12.91 -7.86
CA SER A 554 3.66 -13.27 -7.84
C SER A 554 3.19 -13.65 -6.44
N HIS A 555 1.90 -13.43 -6.17
CA HIS A 555 1.24 -13.81 -4.93
C HIS A 555 0.40 -15.08 -5.14
N GLU A 556 0.48 -16.01 -4.20
CA GLU A 556 -0.41 -17.16 -4.09
C GLU A 556 -1.07 -17.18 -2.71
N THR A 557 -2.37 -17.41 -2.66
CA THR A 557 -3.15 -17.59 -1.43
C THR A 557 -2.93 -18.99 -0.87
N LEU A 558 -2.59 -19.11 0.41
CA LEU A 558 -2.28 -20.39 1.05
C LEU A 558 -3.58 -21.14 1.38
N TYR A 559 -4.14 -21.84 0.40
CA TYR A 559 -5.39 -22.63 0.50
C TYR A 559 -5.28 -23.89 1.38
N ASN A 560 -4.25 -23.99 2.23
CA ASN A 560 -3.92 -25.24 2.91
C ASN A 560 -4.78 -25.47 4.15
N THR A 561 -5.97 -26.08 3.96
CA THR A 561 -6.93 -26.46 5.01
C THR A 561 -6.38 -27.44 6.05
N SER A 562 -5.15 -27.94 5.88
CA SER A 562 -4.49 -28.87 6.79
C SER A 562 -3.39 -28.23 7.66
N MET A 563 -3.19 -26.91 7.56
CA MET A 563 -2.40 -26.17 8.56
C MET A 563 -3.05 -26.28 9.94
N MET A 564 -2.33 -26.89 10.88
CA MET A 564 -2.75 -27.03 12.27
C MET A 564 -1.85 -26.16 13.16
N LEU A 565 -2.39 -25.05 13.65
CA LEU A 565 -1.83 -24.24 14.73
C LEU A 565 -2.70 -24.46 15.98
N LEU A 566 -2.09 -24.64 17.15
CA LEU A 566 -2.86 -24.77 18.40
C LEU A 566 -3.51 -23.44 18.79
N SER A 567 -4.81 -23.45 19.06
CA SER A 567 -5.47 -22.31 19.68
C SER A 567 -4.98 -22.10 21.11
N PRO A 568 -5.03 -20.87 21.68
CA PRO A 568 -4.60 -20.60 23.04
C PRO A 568 -5.21 -21.55 24.08
N GLN A 569 -6.48 -21.93 23.93
CA GLN A 569 -7.18 -22.86 24.84
C GLN A 569 -6.67 -24.31 24.78
N GLN A 570 -6.00 -24.71 23.70
CA GLN A 570 -5.43 -26.05 23.54
C GLN A 570 -3.97 -26.15 24.00
N ARG A 571 -3.34 -25.03 24.36
CA ARG A 571 -1.93 -24.98 24.75
C ARG A 571 -1.73 -25.26 26.23
N LEU A 572 -0.53 -25.70 26.60
CA LEU A 572 -0.15 -25.93 28.00
C LEU A 572 -0.12 -24.63 28.83
N SER A 573 0.03 -23.47 28.19
CA SER A 573 -0.02 -22.14 28.84
C SER A 573 -1.02 -21.19 28.17
N PRO A 574 -2.35 -21.35 28.39
CA PRO A 574 -3.39 -20.66 27.60
C PRO A 574 -3.38 -19.13 27.63
N TYR A 575 -2.81 -18.54 28.69
CA TYR A 575 -2.77 -17.10 28.92
C TYR A 575 -1.41 -16.45 28.57
N ARG A 576 -0.42 -17.23 28.12
CA ARG A 576 0.91 -16.71 27.75
C ARG A 576 0.80 -16.01 26.39
N LYS A 577 1.07 -14.70 26.36
CA LYS A 577 1.29 -13.98 25.10
C LYS A 577 2.69 -14.28 24.57
N ASP A 578 2.75 -15.04 23.50
CA ASP A 578 3.95 -15.37 22.73
C ASP A 578 3.66 -15.35 21.22
N ILE A 579 4.64 -15.75 20.40
CA ILE A 579 4.52 -15.75 18.93
C ILE A 579 3.31 -16.55 18.44
N TRP A 580 2.98 -17.69 19.07
CA TRP A 580 1.95 -18.62 18.61
C TRP A 580 0.55 -18.09 18.90
N THR A 581 0.35 -17.51 20.08
CA THR A 581 -0.92 -16.85 20.41
C THR A 581 -1.19 -15.66 19.49
N GLN A 582 -0.17 -14.85 19.19
CA GLN A 582 -0.32 -13.72 18.27
C GLN A 582 -0.53 -14.17 16.83
N LEU A 583 0.21 -15.16 16.34
CA LEU A 583 0.00 -15.76 15.02
C LEU A 583 -1.42 -16.32 14.87
N TRP A 584 -1.94 -17.00 15.91
CA TRP A 584 -3.32 -17.51 15.94
C TRP A 584 -4.36 -16.38 15.91
N GLU A 585 -4.14 -15.29 16.64
CA GLU A 585 -4.99 -14.09 16.59
C GLU A 585 -4.99 -13.48 15.18
N ARG A 586 -3.82 -13.29 14.56
CA ARG A 586 -3.70 -12.76 13.18
C ARG A 586 -4.43 -13.61 12.15
N LEU A 587 -4.24 -14.93 12.17
CA LEU A 587 -4.90 -15.86 11.25
C LEU A 587 -6.43 -15.88 11.39
N ASN A 588 -6.96 -15.59 12.58
CA ASN A 588 -8.41 -15.51 12.79
C ASN A 588 -9.00 -14.13 12.49
N ASP A 589 -8.21 -13.05 12.65
CA ASP A 589 -8.60 -11.69 12.28
C ASP A 589 -8.59 -11.46 10.75
N ASN A 590 -7.68 -12.10 10.01
CA ASN A 590 -7.47 -11.92 8.57
C ASN A 590 -8.55 -12.55 7.66
N LYS A 591 -9.76 -12.80 8.19
CA LYS A 591 -10.90 -13.29 7.39
C LYS A 591 -11.53 -12.15 6.58
N GLU A 592 -11.07 -12.02 5.33
CA GLU A 592 -11.69 -11.31 4.20
C GLU A 592 -12.42 -10.00 4.55
N ARG A 593 -11.67 -9.02 5.06
CA ARG A 593 -12.17 -7.65 5.22
C ARG A 593 -11.61 -6.76 4.11
N ALA A 594 -12.32 -6.70 2.98
CA ALA A 594 -11.97 -5.83 1.87
C ALA A 594 -11.81 -4.36 2.33
N ARG A 595 -10.72 -3.72 1.88
CA ARG A 595 -10.54 -2.27 2.02
C ARG A 595 -11.66 -1.51 1.31
N PHE A 596 -11.87 -0.27 1.74
CA PHE A 596 -12.71 0.66 1.00
C PHE A 596 -12.13 0.88 -0.42
N ALA A 597 -13.00 0.80 -1.42
CA ALA A 597 -12.64 0.98 -2.83
C ALA A 597 -13.19 2.33 -3.29
N GLN A 598 -12.31 3.18 -3.82
CA GLN A 598 -12.65 4.58 -4.12
C GLN A 598 -13.65 4.71 -5.29
N GLU A 599 -13.72 3.68 -6.12
CA GLU A 599 -14.72 3.45 -7.18
C GLU A 599 -16.15 3.59 -6.65
N GLN A 600 -16.42 3.16 -5.39
CA GLN A 600 -17.73 3.31 -4.75
C GLN A 600 -18.16 4.78 -4.69
N VAL A 601 -17.22 5.70 -4.38
CA VAL A 601 -17.47 7.15 -4.33
C VAL A 601 -17.70 7.71 -5.74
N ILE A 602 -16.87 7.29 -6.70
CA ILE A 602 -16.93 7.73 -8.09
C ILE A 602 -18.31 7.40 -8.69
N GLU A 603 -18.81 6.18 -8.48
CA GLU A 603 -20.16 5.79 -8.92
C GLU A 603 -21.24 6.70 -8.34
N LYS A 604 -21.23 6.97 -7.01
CA LYS A 604 -22.23 7.85 -6.40
C LYS A 604 -22.13 9.28 -6.93
N LEU A 605 -20.92 9.80 -7.13
CA LEU A 605 -20.71 11.14 -7.66
C LEU A 605 -21.17 11.28 -9.11
N MET A 606 -20.99 10.26 -9.96
CA MET A 606 -21.53 10.31 -11.34
C MET A 606 -23.05 10.53 -11.35
N TYR A 607 -23.79 9.85 -10.47
CA TYR A 607 -25.24 10.06 -10.34
C TYR A 607 -25.59 11.36 -9.61
N SER A 608 -24.89 11.71 -8.53
CA SER A 608 -25.23 12.90 -7.72
C SER A 608 -24.87 14.21 -8.40
N LEU A 609 -23.74 14.31 -9.11
CA LEU A 609 -23.33 15.49 -9.88
C LEU A 609 -24.30 15.78 -11.04
N THR A 610 -24.92 14.74 -11.62
CA THR A 610 -25.98 14.90 -12.64
C THR A 610 -27.23 15.59 -12.06
N CYS A 611 -27.47 15.43 -10.76
CA CYS A 611 -28.57 16.07 -10.03
C CYS A 611 -28.14 17.34 -9.25
N TYR A 612 -26.84 17.59 -9.11
CA TYR A 612 -26.30 18.72 -8.38
C TYR A 612 -26.47 20.00 -9.20
N GLN A 613 -27.45 20.81 -8.79
CA GLN A 613 -27.68 22.15 -9.32
C GLN A 613 -27.24 23.18 -8.27
N PRO A 614 -25.98 23.66 -8.30
CA PRO A 614 -25.53 24.70 -7.38
C PRO A 614 -26.38 25.97 -7.51
N GLU A 615 -26.94 26.26 -8.69
CA GLU A 615 -27.87 27.36 -8.91
C GLU A 615 -29.24 27.20 -8.23
N ALA A 616 -29.66 25.98 -7.89
CA ALA A 616 -30.89 25.72 -7.14
C ALA A 616 -30.65 25.91 -5.63
N LEU A 617 -29.54 25.38 -5.12
CA LEU A 617 -29.12 25.50 -3.72
C LEU A 617 -28.75 26.96 -3.36
N SER A 618 -28.16 27.72 -4.29
CA SER A 618 -27.91 29.16 -4.15
C SER A 618 -29.18 30.02 -3.97
N ARG A 619 -30.36 29.50 -4.34
CA ARG A 619 -31.65 30.21 -4.23
C ARG A 619 -32.49 29.75 -3.05
N CYS A 620 -32.25 28.55 -2.56
CA CYS A 620 -32.87 28.05 -1.35
C CYS A 620 -32.04 28.52 -0.16
N SER A 621 -32.54 29.53 0.55
CA SER A 621 -32.24 29.66 1.98
C SER A 621 -32.83 28.43 2.68
N THR A 622 -32.10 27.31 2.67
CA THR A 622 -32.36 26.20 3.58
C THR A 622 -32.45 26.80 4.99
N PRO A 623 -33.50 26.51 5.77
CA PRO A 623 -33.54 26.95 7.15
C PRO A 623 -32.26 26.44 7.82
N MET A 624 -31.58 27.33 8.56
CA MET A 624 -30.28 27.08 9.19
C MET A 624 -30.29 25.73 9.91
N SER A 625 -29.83 24.69 9.20
CA SER A 625 -29.47 23.44 9.82
C SER A 625 -28.26 23.74 10.69
N PRO A 626 -28.16 23.20 11.91
CA PRO A 626 -27.09 23.56 12.83
C PRO A 626 -25.75 23.41 12.12
N ALA A 627 -24.91 24.45 12.20
CA ALA A 627 -23.71 24.61 11.39
C ALA A 627 -22.94 23.30 11.27
N ASN A 628 -22.82 22.80 10.04
CA ASN A 628 -22.50 21.40 9.78
C ASN A 628 -21.11 21.11 10.36
N PRO A 629 -20.98 20.29 11.42
CA PRO A 629 -19.74 20.24 12.20
C PRO A 629 -18.56 19.74 11.39
N ILE A 630 -18.77 19.06 10.26
CA ILE A 630 -17.70 18.59 9.37
C ILE A 630 -16.87 19.76 8.80
N VAL A 631 -17.48 20.88 8.41
CA VAL A 631 -16.73 22.02 7.82
C VAL A 631 -15.97 22.77 8.92
N ASN A 632 -16.62 23.02 10.07
CA ASN A 632 -15.93 23.63 11.21
C ASN A 632 -14.84 22.71 11.78
N VAL A 633 -15.06 21.39 11.90
CA VAL A 633 -14.06 20.44 12.42
C VAL A 633 -12.93 20.24 11.41
N ALA A 634 -13.20 20.19 10.10
CA ALA A 634 -12.14 20.16 9.09
C ALA A 634 -11.32 21.46 9.10
N ALA A 635 -11.97 22.62 9.20
CA ALA A 635 -11.31 23.92 9.31
C ALA A 635 -10.56 24.11 10.64
N GLU A 636 -11.10 23.61 11.76
CA GLU A 636 -10.47 23.66 13.09
C GLU A 636 -9.31 22.66 13.21
N PHE A 637 -9.42 21.45 12.67
CA PHE A 637 -8.29 20.50 12.60
C PHE A 637 -7.21 20.98 11.64
N ALA A 638 -7.58 21.57 10.49
CA ALA A 638 -6.64 22.25 9.62
C ALA A 638 -5.97 23.41 10.36
N ALA A 639 -6.72 24.32 11.01
CA ALA A 639 -6.16 25.44 11.76
C ALA A 639 -5.38 25.04 13.04
N ALA A 640 -5.62 23.85 13.59
CA ALA A 640 -4.85 23.28 14.69
C ALA A 640 -3.53 22.66 14.21
N SER A 641 -3.50 22.00 13.05
CA SER A 641 -2.29 21.40 12.46
C SER A 641 -1.44 22.41 11.67
N SER A 642 -2.05 23.37 10.97
CA SER A 642 -1.36 24.46 10.24
C SER A 642 -0.53 25.37 11.15
N ARG A 643 -0.71 25.31 12.48
CA ARG A 643 0.20 25.99 13.41
C ARG A 643 1.58 25.33 13.54
N ARG A 644 1.83 24.16 12.92
CA ARG A 644 3.15 23.50 12.91
C ARG A 644 3.62 22.89 11.59
N THR A 645 2.76 22.71 10.58
CA THR A 645 3.18 22.24 9.25
C THR A 645 2.38 22.90 8.13
N MET A 646 3.10 23.40 7.13
CA MET A 646 2.63 24.13 5.94
C MET A 646 1.98 25.50 6.21
N GLN A 647 2.65 26.57 5.76
CA GLN A 647 2.00 27.85 5.49
C GLN A 647 1.07 27.69 4.28
N ASN A 648 0.07 28.57 4.14
CA ASN A 648 -0.93 28.49 3.07
C ASN A 648 -0.37 28.99 1.72
N ASP A 649 0.58 28.22 1.17
CA ASP A 649 1.33 28.55 -0.05
C ASP A 649 0.66 27.99 -1.31
N LEU A 650 -0.67 28.10 -1.41
CA LEU A 650 -1.39 27.85 -2.66
C LEU A 650 -1.26 29.06 -3.61
N PRO A 651 -1.26 28.87 -4.94
CA PRO A 651 -1.11 29.97 -5.90
C PRO A 651 -2.37 30.86 -5.99
N PHE A 652 -3.45 30.51 -5.30
CA PHE A 652 -4.72 31.22 -5.22
C PHE A 652 -5.21 31.27 -3.78
N LEU A 653 -6.08 32.24 -3.49
CA LEU A 653 -6.72 32.40 -2.18
C LEU A 653 -7.96 31.50 -2.09
N GLU A 654 -8.04 30.69 -1.04
CA GLU A 654 -9.21 29.88 -0.73
C GLU A 654 -10.34 30.76 -0.16
N THR A 655 -11.17 31.27 -1.05
CA THR A 655 -12.33 32.09 -0.72
C THR A 655 -13.52 31.63 -1.56
N GLU A 656 -14.69 31.49 -0.93
CA GLU A 656 -15.95 31.21 -1.62
C GLU A 656 -17.06 32.11 -1.07
N GLU A 657 -17.86 32.70 -1.96
CA GLU A 657 -19.07 33.47 -1.61
C GLU A 657 -20.36 32.61 -1.65
N CYS A 658 -20.25 31.31 -1.91
CA CYS A 658 -21.38 30.39 -2.09
C CYS A 658 -21.65 29.51 -0.87
N THR A 659 -22.92 29.20 -0.62
CA THR A 659 -23.39 28.42 0.54
C THR A 659 -23.36 26.90 0.35
N ALA A 660 -22.86 26.40 -0.78
CA ALA A 660 -22.72 24.98 -1.08
C ALA A 660 -21.72 24.77 -2.22
N SER A 661 -20.56 24.15 -1.97
CA SER A 661 -19.50 23.98 -2.97
C SER A 661 -19.33 22.55 -3.52
N LYS A 662 -18.64 22.41 -4.67
CA LYS A 662 -18.28 21.08 -5.21
C LYS A 662 -17.34 20.35 -4.25
N GLN A 663 -16.45 21.07 -3.55
CA GLN A 663 -15.55 20.49 -2.55
C GLN A 663 -16.36 19.88 -1.40
N GLU A 664 -17.31 20.63 -0.82
CA GLU A 664 -18.18 20.13 0.24
C GLU A 664 -19.00 18.91 -0.21
N LEU A 665 -19.53 18.91 -1.42
CA LEU A 665 -20.26 17.75 -1.96
C LEU A 665 -19.37 16.50 -2.01
N VAL A 666 -18.16 16.63 -2.55
CA VAL A 666 -17.19 15.53 -2.67
C VAL A 666 -16.78 15.02 -1.28
N LEU A 667 -16.49 15.91 -0.34
CA LEU A 667 -16.19 15.56 1.06
C LEU A 667 -17.34 14.79 1.73
N ASN A 668 -18.58 15.28 1.59
CA ASN A 668 -19.75 14.66 2.21
C ASN A 668 -20.07 13.28 1.63
N VAL A 669 -19.89 13.07 0.31
CA VAL A 669 -20.09 11.76 -0.34
C VAL A 669 -19.00 10.78 0.07
N ASN A 670 -17.72 11.19 0.06
CA ASN A 670 -16.61 10.38 0.58
C ASN A 670 -16.88 9.94 2.04
N LEU A 671 -17.22 10.90 2.91
CA LEU A 671 -17.49 10.64 4.33
C LEU A 671 -18.64 9.66 4.52
N ARG A 672 -19.72 9.80 3.74
CA ARG A 672 -20.88 8.92 3.81
C ARG A 672 -20.54 7.49 3.38
N GLU A 673 -20.00 7.30 2.18
CA GLU A 673 -19.72 5.96 1.66
C GLU A 673 -18.64 5.25 2.51
N LEU A 674 -17.59 5.98 2.93
CA LEU A 674 -16.58 5.43 3.84
C LEU A 674 -17.18 5.05 5.20
N SER A 675 -18.02 5.90 5.80
CA SER A 675 -18.69 5.57 7.06
C SER A 675 -19.58 4.32 6.93
N MET A 676 -20.32 4.18 5.81
CA MET A 676 -21.13 3.00 5.55
C MET A 676 -20.27 1.74 5.36
N HIS A 677 -19.13 1.83 4.67
CA HIS A 677 -18.17 0.71 4.54
C HIS A 677 -17.59 0.30 5.89
N LEU A 678 -17.16 1.26 6.71
CA LEU A 678 -16.64 1.00 8.06
C LEU A 678 -17.71 0.39 8.98
N VAL A 679 -18.97 0.83 8.93
CA VAL A 679 -20.07 0.15 9.65
C VAL A 679 -20.24 -1.28 9.15
N LYS A 680 -20.35 -1.48 7.83
CA LYS A 680 -20.59 -2.80 7.22
C LYS A 680 -19.50 -3.82 7.55
N HIS A 681 -18.22 -3.43 7.47
CA HIS A 681 -17.08 -4.35 7.63
C HIS A 681 -16.50 -4.39 9.07
N SER A 682 -17.04 -3.60 10.01
CA SER A 682 -16.67 -3.71 11.42
C SER A 682 -17.50 -4.74 12.19
N VAL A 683 -18.81 -4.82 11.89
CA VAL A 683 -19.68 -5.88 12.42
C VAL A 683 -19.15 -7.24 11.95
N LYS A 684 -18.75 -8.10 12.89
CA LYS A 684 -18.44 -9.51 12.57
C LYS A 684 -19.72 -10.19 12.09
N GLU A 685 -19.67 -10.93 10.98
CA GLU A 685 -20.77 -11.79 10.54
C GLU A 685 -20.96 -12.94 11.54
N VAL A 686 -21.74 -12.69 12.60
CA VAL A 686 -22.07 -13.71 13.60
C VAL A 686 -23.26 -14.53 13.10
N SER A 687 -22.96 -15.54 12.28
CA SER A 687 -23.93 -16.57 11.93
C SER A 687 -24.31 -17.39 13.17
N GLY A 688 -25.62 -17.55 13.40
CA GLY A 688 -26.20 -18.39 14.47
C GLY A 688 -26.39 -17.72 15.84
N PHE A 689 -26.91 -18.50 16.80
CA PHE A 689 -27.33 -18.07 18.15
C PHE A 689 -26.23 -17.43 19.05
N ARG A 690 -25.00 -17.30 18.56
CA ARG A 690 -23.85 -16.76 19.32
C ARG A 690 -23.91 -15.23 19.50
N TRP A 691 -24.73 -14.52 18.71
CA TRP A 691 -24.86 -13.06 18.80
C TRP A 691 -25.33 -12.58 20.18
N LEU A 692 -26.26 -13.29 20.81
CA LEU A 692 -26.80 -12.97 22.14
C LEU A 692 -25.75 -12.97 23.27
N LYS A 693 -24.65 -13.73 23.13
CA LYS A 693 -23.63 -13.85 24.18
C LYS A 693 -22.43 -12.91 23.98
N ASN A 694 -22.16 -12.48 22.74
CA ASN A 694 -21.03 -11.60 22.41
C ASN A 694 -21.44 -10.14 22.17
N ALA A 695 -22.73 -9.81 21.99
CA ALA A 695 -23.18 -8.44 21.78
C ALA A 695 -23.04 -7.52 23.01
N PHE A 696 -22.86 -8.09 24.21
CA PHE A 696 -22.81 -7.33 25.47
C PHE A 696 -21.41 -6.92 25.93
N TYR A 697 -20.33 -7.45 25.32
CA TYR A 697 -18.95 -7.12 25.69
C TYR A 697 -18.04 -7.06 24.45
N ASP A 698 -17.54 -5.85 24.15
CA ASP A 698 -16.33 -5.54 23.35
C ASP A 698 -16.17 -6.13 21.92
N SER A 699 -17.06 -5.81 20.97
CA SER A 699 -16.77 -6.07 19.53
C SER A 699 -17.44 -5.20 18.47
N ASN A 700 -18.49 -4.42 18.75
CA ASN A 700 -18.95 -3.39 17.82
C ASN A 700 -18.21 -2.08 18.12
N PRO A 701 -17.54 -1.43 17.14
CA PRO A 701 -17.00 -0.10 17.36
C PRO A 701 -18.16 0.86 17.65
N ALA A 702 -17.97 1.77 18.61
CA ALA A 702 -18.93 2.83 18.82
C ALA A 702 -19.10 3.64 17.52
N PRO A 703 -20.31 4.12 17.17
CA PRO A 703 -20.52 4.99 16.00
C PRO A 703 -19.60 6.23 15.99
N SER A 704 -19.20 6.70 17.17
CA SER A 704 -18.18 7.73 17.36
C SER A 704 -16.79 7.34 16.84
N HIS A 705 -16.37 6.08 16.98
CA HIS A 705 -15.09 5.58 16.45
C HIS A 705 -15.11 5.52 14.92
N VAL A 706 -16.23 5.06 14.34
CA VAL A 706 -16.42 5.07 12.88
C VAL A 706 -16.38 6.50 12.34
N HIS A 707 -17.14 7.41 12.95
CA HIS A 707 -17.15 8.81 12.54
C HIS A 707 -15.76 9.47 12.69
N ALA A 708 -15.05 9.23 13.79
CA ALA A 708 -13.70 9.78 13.99
C ALA A 708 -12.72 9.31 12.91
N VAL A 709 -12.69 8.01 12.59
CA VAL A 709 -11.80 7.45 11.56
C VAL A 709 -12.18 7.96 10.16
N ALA A 710 -13.47 7.96 9.82
CA ALA A 710 -13.94 8.41 8.50
C ALA A 710 -13.70 9.92 8.29
N THR A 711 -14.08 10.77 9.25
CA THR A 711 -13.84 12.22 9.20
C THR A 711 -12.34 12.52 9.11
N ARG A 712 -11.49 11.78 9.83
CA ARG A 712 -10.05 11.98 9.78
C ARG A 712 -9.43 11.59 8.44
N TYR A 713 -9.85 10.47 7.84
CA TYR A 713 -9.37 10.09 6.51
C TYR A 713 -9.83 11.08 5.43
N VAL A 714 -11.10 11.53 5.47
CA VAL A 714 -11.63 12.49 4.49
C VAL A 714 -10.98 13.87 4.64
N ALA A 715 -10.68 14.32 5.86
CA ALA A 715 -9.86 15.52 6.07
C ALA A 715 -8.43 15.34 5.49
N ALA A 716 -7.84 14.16 5.66
CA ALA A 716 -6.53 13.84 5.07
C ALA A 716 -6.57 13.77 3.52
N GLN A 717 -7.69 13.43 2.89
CA GLN A 717 -7.84 13.53 1.42
C GLN A 717 -7.69 14.98 0.94
N LEU A 718 -8.32 15.93 1.62
CA LEU A 718 -8.19 17.35 1.30
C LEU A 718 -6.78 17.88 1.62
N GLU A 719 -6.21 17.51 2.77
CA GLU A 719 -4.85 17.92 3.15
C GLU A 719 -3.82 17.48 2.10
N GLN A 720 -3.85 16.21 1.68
CA GLN A 720 -2.91 15.70 0.66
C GLN A 720 -3.17 16.29 -0.73
N SER A 721 -4.44 16.50 -1.10
CA SER A 721 -4.80 17.18 -2.35
C SER A 721 -4.21 18.59 -2.42
N ARG A 722 -4.27 19.36 -1.33
CA ARG A 722 -3.62 20.68 -1.21
C ARG A 722 -2.10 20.58 -1.27
N ALA A 723 -1.51 19.71 -0.45
CA ALA A 723 -0.05 19.55 -0.37
C ALA A 723 0.55 19.16 -1.73
N LEU A 724 -0.09 18.24 -2.45
CA LEU A 724 0.33 17.84 -3.79
C LEU A 724 0.21 18.99 -4.81
N CYS A 725 -0.87 19.78 -4.74
CA CYS A 725 -1.02 20.98 -5.57
C CYS A 725 0.12 21.99 -5.35
N VAL A 726 0.48 22.26 -4.09
CA VAL A 726 1.60 23.17 -3.73
C VAL A 726 2.93 22.63 -4.26
N LEU A 727 3.24 21.35 -4.02
CA LEU A 727 4.47 20.71 -4.49
C LEU A 727 4.57 20.70 -6.03
N ILE A 728 3.46 20.50 -6.74
CA ILE A 728 3.44 20.56 -8.20
C ILE A 728 3.69 21.99 -8.70
N CYS A 729 3.13 23.01 -8.06
CA CYS A 729 3.46 24.42 -8.37
C CYS A 729 4.95 24.71 -8.15
N LYS A 730 5.54 24.17 -7.07
CA LYS A 730 6.98 24.28 -6.82
C LYS A 730 7.83 23.62 -7.91
N THR A 731 7.46 22.43 -8.40
CA THR A 731 8.15 21.78 -9.55
C THR A 731 7.93 22.51 -10.89
N ALA A 732 6.84 23.26 -11.04
CA ALA A 732 6.66 24.17 -12.17
C ALA A 732 7.69 25.31 -12.16
N GLY A 733 8.23 25.65 -10.98
CA GLY A 733 9.18 26.75 -10.75
C GLY A 733 8.57 27.93 -10.00
N LEU A 734 7.43 27.73 -9.32
CA LEU A 734 6.75 28.76 -8.52
C LEU A 734 7.01 28.50 -7.04
N ASP A 735 8.00 29.19 -6.47
CA ASP A 735 8.17 29.22 -5.02
C ASP A 735 7.31 30.34 -4.42
N LEU A 736 6.10 29.98 -4.00
CA LEU A 736 5.07 30.93 -3.58
C LEU A 736 5.42 31.66 -2.27
N ALA A 737 6.45 31.21 -1.54
CA ALA A 737 7.03 31.97 -0.42
C ALA A 737 7.77 33.24 -0.87
N LEU A 738 8.14 33.34 -2.16
CA LEU A 738 8.83 34.49 -2.76
C LEU A 738 7.89 35.37 -3.60
N GLU A 739 6.74 34.85 -4.02
CA GLU A 739 5.74 35.57 -4.81
C GLU A 739 4.82 36.42 -3.93
N ASN A 740 4.63 37.70 -4.26
CA ASN A 740 3.72 38.60 -3.54
C ASN A 740 2.25 38.47 -3.99
N GLU A 741 2.02 38.00 -5.22
CA GLU A 741 0.72 38.01 -5.88
C GLU A 741 0.08 36.61 -5.90
N ARG A 742 -1.27 36.57 -6.04
CA ARG A 742 -2.07 35.33 -5.99
C ARG A 742 -3.25 35.38 -6.96
N GLY A 743 -3.76 34.21 -7.31
CA GLY A 743 -4.92 34.05 -8.19
C GLY A 743 -4.61 34.46 -9.63
N PHE A 744 -5.51 35.20 -10.26
CA PHE A 744 -5.37 35.60 -11.67
C PHE A 744 -4.18 36.55 -11.91
N ALA A 745 -3.91 37.46 -10.96
CA ALA A 745 -2.78 38.40 -11.05
C ALA A 745 -1.43 37.68 -11.11
N LEU A 746 -1.27 36.56 -10.38
CA LEU A 746 -0.10 35.70 -10.47
C LEU A 746 0.03 35.09 -11.87
N VAL A 747 -1.05 34.53 -12.43
CA VAL A 747 -1.05 33.93 -13.78
C VAL A 747 -0.62 34.93 -14.85
N ASP A 748 -1.10 36.17 -14.75
CA ASP A 748 -0.79 37.24 -15.71
C ASP A 748 0.66 37.75 -15.64
N GLN A 749 1.37 37.49 -14.53
CA GLN A 749 2.79 37.81 -14.38
C GLN A 749 3.73 36.70 -14.91
N LEU A 750 3.23 35.47 -15.08
CA LEU A 750 4.02 34.36 -15.58
C LEU A 750 4.32 34.50 -17.08
N THR A 751 5.53 34.12 -17.49
CA THR A 751 5.84 34.00 -18.93
C THR A 751 5.00 32.91 -19.58
N SER A 752 4.68 33.03 -20.87
CA SER A 752 3.86 32.03 -21.60
C SER A 752 4.42 30.61 -21.52
N ALA A 753 5.75 30.45 -21.43
CA ALA A 753 6.40 29.17 -21.21
C ALA A 753 6.13 28.59 -19.80
N GLN A 754 6.15 29.43 -18.76
CA GLN A 754 5.77 29.03 -17.40
C GLN A 754 4.27 28.75 -17.28
N GLN A 755 3.41 29.54 -17.92
CA GLN A 755 1.96 29.30 -17.98
C GLN A 755 1.66 27.93 -18.59
N LEU A 756 2.25 27.60 -19.74
CA LEU A 756 2.08 26.31 -20.41
C LEU A 756 2.66 25.14 -19.58
N LYS A 757 3.84 25.33 -18.95
CA LYS A 757 4.42 24.32 -18.06
C LYS A 757 3.50 24.05 -16.87
N LEU A 758 3.07 25.09 -16.15
CA LEU A 758 2.18 24.98 -15.00
C LEU A 758 0.85 24.33 -15.39
N PHE A 759 0.25 24.75 -16.50
CA PHE A 759 -0.98 24.15 -17.03
C PHE A 759 -0.80 22.65 -17.26
N THR A 760 0.28 22.25 -17.91
CA THR A 760 0.58 20.84 -18.21
C THR A 760 0.74 20.00 -16.95
N LEU A 761 1.39 20.52 -15.89
CA LEU A 761 1.51 19.78 -14.63
C LEU A 761 0.18 19.71 -13.86
N LEU A 762 -0.56 20.83 -13.80
CA LEU A 762 -1.86 20.89 -13.10
C LEU A 762 -2.96 20.09 -13.81
N GLU A 763 -2.88 19.89 -15.13
CA GLU A 763 -3.74 18.95 -15.85
C GLU A 763 -3.58 17.51 -15.33
N ARG A 764 -2.34 17.08 -15.06
CA ARG A 764 -2.05 15.72 -14.54
C ARG A 764 -2.51 15.55 -13.11
N TYR A 765 -2.35 16.59 -12.29
CA TYR A 765 -2.94 16.66 -10.95
C TYR A 765 -4.47 16.61 -10.97
N CYS A 766 -5.10 17.37 -11.88
CA CYS A 766 -6.56 17.37 -12.05
C CYS A 766 -7.07 15.98 -12.41
N LEU A 767 -6.45 15.35 -13.42
CA LEU A 767 -6.71 13.95 -13.82
C LEU A 767 -6.59 12.96 -12.66
N ALA A 768 -5.51 13.01 -11.89
CA ALA A 768 -5.31 12.12 -10.75
C ALA A 768 -6.39 12.32 -9.68
N THR A 769 -6.67 13.58 -9.31
CA THR A 769 -7.60 13.97 -8.24
C THR A 769 -9.06 13.62 -8.59
N GLU A 770 -9.54 13.97 -9.80
CA GLU A 770 -10.91 13.62 -10.22
C GLU A 770 -11.09 12.12 -10.38
N SER A 771 -10.09 11.41 -10.92
CA SER A 771 -10.17 9.95 -11.11
C SER A 771 -10.12 9.14 -9.81
N LEU A 772 -9.88 9.80 -8.68
CA LEU A 772 -10.03 9.25 -7.33
C LEU A 772 -11.21 9.88 -6.58
N ALA A 773 -12.01 10.76 -7.17
CA ALA A 773 -13.03 11.51 -6.44
C ALA A 773 -12.48 12.24 -5.18
N PHE A 774 -11.23 12.72 -5.23
CA PHE A 774 -10.65 13.52 -4.16
C PHE A 774 -11.15 14.98 -4.25
N PRO A 775 -11.26 15.69 -3.12
CA PRO A 775 -11.65 17.10 -3.10
C PRO A 775 -10.51 18.00 -3.59
N PHE A 776 -10.79 18.92 -4.50
CA PHE A 776 -9.86 19.99 -4.89
C PHE A 776 -9.76 21.08 -3.81
N PRO A 777 -8.63 21.81 -3.68
CA PRO A 777 -8.54 23.06 -2.92
C PRO A 777 -9.57 24.09 -3.38
N LEU A 778 -10.03 24.96 -2.47
CA LEU A 778 -11.06 25.95 -2.83
C LEU A 778 -10.50 26.99 -3.82
N GLY A 779 -11.26 27.30 -4.88
CA GLY A 779 -10.81 28.17 -5.96
C GLY A 779 -9.93 27.51 -7.03
N PHE A 780 -9.50 26.24 -6.85
CA PHE A 780 -8.65 25.54 -7.84
C PHE A 780 -9.26 25.52 -9.24
N SER A 781 -10.53 25.14 -9.38
CA SER A 781 -11.20 25.07 -10.70
C SER A 781 -11.16 26.40 -11.45
N SER A 782 -11.31 27.49 -10.70
CA SER A 782 -11.32 28.85 -11.24
C SER A 782 -9.94 29.33 -11.66
N PHE A 783 -8.92 29.07 -10.82
CA PHE A 783 -7.52 29.31 -11.16
C PHE A 783 -7.08 28.49 -12.38
N PHE A 784 -7.39 27.19 -12.40
CA PHE A 784 -7.02 26.28 -13.49
C PHE A 784 -7.71 26.65 -14.81
N THR A 785 -8.97 27.10 -14.76
CA THR A 785 -9.69 27.61 -15.94
C THR A 785 -9.05 28.90 -16.48
N TYR A 786 -8.71 29.86 -15.63
CA TYR A 786 -8.03 31.09 -16.07
C TYR A 786 -6.62 30.83 -16.62
N LEU A 787 -5.87 29.95 -15.95
CA LEU A 787 -4.57 29.48 -16.43
C LEU A 787 -4.68 28.80 -17.81
N GLY A 788 -5.71 27.95 -18.00
CA GLY A 788 -6.00 27.34 -19.30
C GLY A 788 -6.31 28.36 -20.39
N TYR A 789 -7.06 29.43 -20.07
CA TYR A 789 -7.33 30.53 -21.00
C TYR A 789 -6.05 31.28 -21.42
N ARG A 790 -5.12 31.53 -20.49
CA ARG A 790 -3.83 32.19 -20.79
C ARG A 790 -2.81 31.26 -21.50
N ALA A 791 -2.80 29.97 -21.15
CA ALA A 791 -1.80 29.01 -21.61
C ALA A 791 -2.13 28.32 -22.95
N LEU A 792 -3.41 28.29 -23.37
CA LEU A 792 -3.88 27.58 -24.57
C LEU A 792 -4.36 28.55 -25.65
N SER A 793 -4.35 28.10 -26.91
CA SER A 793 -5.12 28.76 -27.96
C SER A 793 -6.62 28.66 -27.70
N PHE A 794 -7.39 29.64 -28.17
CA PHE A 794 -8.84 29.72 -27.92
C PHE A 794 -9.59 28.44 -28.32
N ASP A 795 -9.26 27.83 -29.45
CA ASP A 795 -9.90 26.57 -29.89
C ASP A 795 -9.63 25.40 -28.95
N ASN A 796 -8.40 25.28 -28.43
CA ASN A 796 -8.06 24.27 -27.42
C ASN A 796 -8.80 24.55 -26.10
N PHE A 797 -8.87 25.83 -25.67
CA PHE A 797 -9.63 26.22 -24.50
C PHE A 797 -11.13 25.86 -24.61
N MET A 798 -11.72 26.09 -25.80
CA MET A 798 -13.09 25.71 -26.10
C MET A 798 -13.27 24.18 -26.09
N GLN A 799 -12.36 23.39 -26.68
CA GLN A 799 -12.42 21.92 -26.61
C GLN A 799 -12.40 21.39 -25.17
N TYR A 800 -11.53 21.92 -24.31
CA TYR A 800 -11.49 21.54 -22.89
C TYR A 800 -12.77 21.93 -22.15
N SER A 801 -13.40 23.05 -22.52
CA SER A 801 -14.70 23.49 -22.01
C SER A 801 -15.86 22.60 -22.48
N GLU A 802 -15.86 22.18 -23.75
CA GLU A 802 -16.81 21.22 -24.33
C GLU A 802 -16.72 19.84 -23.70
N HIS A 803 -15.52 19.39 -23.37
CA HIS A 803 -15.27 18.15 -22.65
C HIS A 803 -15.44 18.26 -21.12
N HIS A 804 -15.90 19.41 -20.62
CA HIS A 804 -16.16 19.69 -19.19
C HIS A 804 -14.94 19.58 -18.27
N VAL A 805 -13.72 19.76 -18.82
CA VAL A 805 -12.48 19.83 -18.03
C VAL A 805 -12.36 21.18 -17.31
N PHE A 806 -12.91 22.25 -17.90
CA PHE A 806 -12.99 23.57 -17.26
C PHE A 806 -14.37 23.84 -16.65
N GLU A 807 -14.37 24.22 -15.37
CA GLU A 807 -15.56 24.71 -14.70
C GLU A 807 -15.71 26.21 -14.95
N LEU A 808 -16.51 26.56 -15.95
CA LEU A 808 -16.75 27.95 -16.35
C LEU A 808 -17.61 28.70 -15.30
N GLN A 809 -17.01 29.01 -14.15
CA GLN A 809 -17.61 29.80 -13.06
C GLN A 809 -17.79 31.26 -13.48
N ILE A 810 -18.75 31.96 -12.87
CA ILE A 810 -19.14 33.32 -13.30
C ILE A 810 -17.96 34.28 -13.19
N ASP A 811 -17.22 34.23 -12.10
CA ASP A 811 -16.24 35.26 -11.78
C ASP A 811 -15.01 35.16 -12.68
N VAL A 812 -14.58 33.94 -13.01
CA VAL A 812 -13.55 33.66 -14.04
C VAL A 812 -14.02 34.12 -15.42
N VAL A 813 -15.21 33.70 -15.85
CA VAL A 813 -15.71 34.01 -17.19
C VAL A 813 -15.97 35.50 -17.36
N LYS A 814 -16.33 36.20 -16.28
CA LYS A 814 -16.46 37.67 -16.28
C LYS A 814 -15.12 38.36 -16.54
N VAL A 815 -14.02 37.85 -15.98
CA VAL A 815 -12.65 38.35 -16.28
C VAL A 815 -12.28 38.03 -17.73
N ILE A 816 -12.49 36.79 -18.19
CA ILE A 816 -12.21 36.38 -19.58
C ILE A 816 -12.99 37.23 -20.60
N ILE A 817 -14.29 37.46 -20.39
CA ILE A 817 -15.13 38.29 -21.28
C ILE A 817 -14.69 39.77 -21.29
N ALA A 818 -14.11 40.26 -20.20
CA ALA A 818 -13.57 41.62 -20.11
C ALA A 818 -12.17 41.76 -20.73
N ASP A 819 -11.40 40.66 -20.80
CA ASP A 819 -10.06 40.60 -21.38
C ASP A 819 -10.08 40.41 -22.91
N ILE A 820 -11.05 39.66 -23.43
CA ILE A 820 -11.28 39.57 -24.89
C ILE A 820 -11.74 40.94 -25.40
N ASP A 821 -11.25 41.35 -26.57
CA ASP A 821 -11.58 42.59 -27.24
C ASP A 821 -12.99 42.59 -27.86
N ASP A 822 -13.51 43.76 -28.24
CA ASP A 822 -14.81 43.91 -28.91
C ASP A 822 -14.67 43.98 -30.45
N SER A 823 -13.64 43.34 -31.03
CA SER A 823 -13.57 43.11 -32.48
C SER A 823 -14.64 42.11 -32.95
N THR A 824 -14.86 42.00 -34.25
CA THR A 824 -15.83 41.01 -34.81
C THR A 824 -15.49 39.57 -34.41
N GLU A 825 -14.20 39.22 -34.39
CA GLU A 825 -13.73 37.92 -33.90
C GLU A 825 -13.85 37.81 -32.37
N GLY A 826 -13.46 38.85 -31.62
CA GLY A 826 -13.61 38.90 -30.16
C GLY A 826 -15.05 38.74 -29.69
N ILE A 827 -16.01 39.39 -30.37
CA ILE A 827 -17.46 39.22 -30.16
C ILE A 827 -17.88 37.77 -30.43
N GLN A 828 -17.41 37.15 -31.52
CA GLN A 828 -17.70 35.75 -31.82
C GLN A 828 -17.17 34.79 -30.72
N ARG A 829 -15.97 35.05 -30.20
CA ARG A 829 -15.37 34.32 -29.07
C ARG A 829 -16.16 34.52 -27.76
N LYS A 830 -16.58 35.75 -27.44
CA LYS A 830 -17.45 36.03 -26.27
C LYS A 830 -18.79 35.30 -26.37
N LEU A 831 -19.41 35.30 -27.56
CA LEU A 831 -20.67 34.58 -27.81
C LEU A 831 -20.50 33.06 -27.70
N SER A 832 -19.42 32.47 -28.25
CA SER A 832 -19.19 31.03 -28.15
C SER A 832 -19.02 30.58 -26.69
N LEU A 833 -18.31 31.35 -25.86
CA LEU A 833 -18.22 31.11 -24.42
C LEU A 833 -19.60 31.16 -23.75
N LEU A 834 -20.41 32.17 -24.04
CA LEU A 834 -21.76 32.31 -23.45
C LEU A 834 -22.70 31.16 -23.85
N MET A 835 -22.56 30.58 -25.05
CA MET A 835 -23.35 29.42 -25.49
C MET A 835 -23.03 28.13 -24.72
N MET A 836 -21.81 27.99 -24.19
CA MET A 836 -21.39 26.81 -23.41
C MET A 836 -21.99 26.78 -22.00
N LEU A 837 -22.53 27.89 -21.50
CA LEU A 837 -22.98 28.03 -20.12
C LEU A 837 -24.45 27.64 -19.92
N PRO A 838 -24.84 27.20 -18.71
CA PRO A 838 -26.24 27.16 -18.31
C PRO A 838 -26.92 28.52 -18.53
N ARG A 839 -28.16 28.54 -19.04
CA ARG A 839 -28.88 29.79 -19.40
C ARG A 839 -28.89 30.84 -18.29
N THR A 840 -29.03 30.42 -17.03
CA THR A 840 -29.00 31.30 -15.84
C THR A 840 -27.63 31.97 -15.64
N ARG A 841 -26.55 31.26 -15.94
CA ARG A 841 -25.16 31.72 -15.85
C ARG A 841 -24.82 32.65 -17.02
N ALA A 842 -25.17 32.24 -18.24
CA ALA A 842 -25.06 33.06 -19.44
C ALA A 842 -25.78 34.41 -19.28
N ARG A 843 -27.03 34.42 -18.78
CA ARG A 843 -27.80 35.66 -18.54
C ARG A 843 -27.15 36.58 -17.51
N ARG A 844 -26.55 36.04 -16.44
CA ARG A 844 -25.81 36.85 -15.45
C ARG A 844 -24.60 37.54 -16.08
N LEU A 845 -23.86 36.84 -16.93
CA LEU A 845 -22.67 37.35 -17.61
C LEU A 845 -23.02 38.34 -18.73
N LEU A 846 -24.06 38.06 -19.51
CA LEU A 846 -24.64 38.97 -20.48
C LEU A 846 -25.03 40.30 -19.81
N ASN A 847 -25.69 40.24 -18.65
CA ASN A 847 -26.03 41.43 -17.87
C ASN A 847 -24.81 42.27 -17.45
N SER A 848 -23.64 41.67 -17.23
CA SER A 848 -22.39 42.40 -16.94
C SER A 848 -21.59 42.86 -18.17
N TRP A 849 -21.89 42.35 -19.36
CA TRP A 849 -21.25 42.80 -20.61
C TRP A 849 -22.01 43.99 -21.20
N ASN A 850 -21.35 45.14 -21.24
CA ASN A 850 -21.87 46.42 -21.71
C ASN A 850 -21.49 46.63 -23.19
N HIS A 851 -22.25 46.02 -24.10
CA HIS A 851 -21.99 46.07 -25.54
C HIS A 851 -23.33 46.04 -26.31
N PRO A 852 -23.47 46.72 -27.47
CA PRO A 852 -24.71 46.76 -28.26
C PRO A 852 -25.34 45.38 -28.52
N VAL A 853 -24.53 44.38 -28.88
CA VAL A 853 -24.98 42.99 -29.09
C VAL A 853 -25.53 42.35 -27.81
N SER A 854 -24.96 42.69 -26.65
CA SER A 854 -25.43 42.22 -25.34
C SER A 854 -26.79 42.81 -24.99
N THR A 855 -26.98 44.11 -25.25
CA THR A 855 -28.27 44.81 -25.11
C THR A 855 -29.32 44.20 -26.03
N MET A 856 -29.00 43.98 -27.30
CA MET A 856 -29.88 43.32 -28.27
C MET A 856 -30.32 41.92 -27.82
N LEU A 857 -29.39 41.10 -27.32
CA LEU A 857 -29.71 39.76 -26.81
C LEU A 857 -30.59 39.80 -25.55
N LYS A 858 -30.39 40.77 -24.65
CA LYS A 858 -31.27 41.01 -23.49
C LYS A 858 -32.69 41.41 -23.93
N GLY A 859 -32.80 42.32 -24.90
CA GLY A 859 -34.07 42.72 -25.50
C GLY A 859 -34.83 41.55 -26.14
N ARG A 860 -34.13 40.73 -26.93
CA ARG A 860 -34.68 39.49 -27.52
C ARG A 860 -35.13 38.49 -26.44
N GLU A 861 -34.33 38.28 -25.39
CA GLU A 861 -34.71 37.38 -24.29
C GLU A 861 -35.94 37.90 -23.52
N HIS A 862 -36.04 39.21 -23.29
CA HIS A 862 -37.19 39.86 -22.67
C HIS A 862 -38.45 39.68 -23.52
N ALA A 863 -38.37 39.94 -24.83
CA ALA A 863 -39.46 39.71 -25.79
C ALA A 863 -39.95 38.27 -25.80
N LEU A 864 -39.05 37.30 -25.90
CA LEU A 864 -39.39 35.87 -25.90
C LEU A 864 -40.04 35.43 -24.58
N ASN A 865 -39.60 35.97 -23.44
CA ASN A 865 -40.23 35.67 -22.15
C ASN A 865 -41.69 36.16 -22.11
N ILE A 866 -41.95 37.39 -22.57
CA ILE A 866 -43.31 37.95 -22.70
C ILE A 866 -44.17 37.11 -23.65
N LEU A 867 -43.68 36.83 -24.86
CA LEU A 867 -44.36 36.01 -25.87
C LEU A 867 -44.69 34.59 -25.37
N SER A 868 -43.83 34.02 -24.52
CA SER A 868 -44.05 32.70 -23.91
C SER A 868 -44.99 32.69 -22.69
N GLY A 869 -45.47 33.85 -22.24
CA GLY A 869 -46.36 33.98 -21.07
C GLY A 869 -45.65 33.81 -19.72
N ASN A 870 -44.32 33.91 -19.66
CA ASN A 870 -43.57 33.86 -18.41
C ASN A 870 -43.70 35.19 -17.66
N SER A 871 -43.87 35.15 -16.33
CA SER A 871 -44.01 36.36 -15.52
C SER A 871 -42.71 37.19 -15.48
N VAL A 872 -42.80 38.44 -15.95
CA VAL A 872 -41.66 39.36 -15.98
C VAL A 872 -41.71 40.30 -14.78
N HIS A 873 -40.88 40.03 -13.77
CA HIS A 873 -40.69 40.97 -12.67
C HIS A 873 -39.73 42.10 -13.07
N LEU A 874 -40.21 43.35 -13.06
CA LEU A 874 -39.35 44.53 -13.04
C LEU A 874 -38.46 44.48 -11.77
N ARG A 875 -37.17 44.22 -11.92
CA ARG A 875 -36.20 44.41 -10.84
C ARG A 875 -35.97 45.91 -10.64
N GLY A 876 -35.98 46.34 -9.37
CA GLY A 876 -36.03 47.74 -9.01
C GLY A 876 -34.86 48.58 -9.50
N TYR A 877 -35.10 49.39 -10.54
CA TYR A 877 -34.32 50.61 -10.86
C TYR A 877 -34.69 51.79 -9.93
N SER A 878 -35.09 51.49 -8.69
CA SER A 878 -35.43 52.48 -7.67
C SER A 878 -34.16 53.02 -7.01
N GLN A 879 -33.48 53.95 -7.70
CA GLN A 879 -32.45 54.93 -7.26
C GLN A 879 -31.34 55.17 -8.30
N MET A 880 -31.71 55.39 -9.57
CA MET A 880 -30.96 56.34 -10.40
C MET A 880 -31.78 57.62 -10.52
N LYS A 881 -31.20 58.77 -10.15
CA LYS A 881 -31.86 60.08 -10.29
C LYS A 881 -32.32 60.25 -11.73
N LYS A 882 -33.53 60.79 -11.94
CA LYS A 882 -33.99 61.26 -13.26
C LYS A 882 -32.90 62.14 -13.87
N ARG A 883 -32.14 61.60 -14.83
CA ARG A 883 -31.48 62.43 -15.84
C ARG A 883 -32.60 62.89 -16.74
N GLU A 884 -32.93 64.19 -16.68
CA GLU A 884 -33.77 64.81 -17.70
C GLU A 884 -33.05 64.68 -19.04
N TYR A 885 -33.47 63.69 -19.84
CA TYR A 885 -33.01 63.56 -21.21
C TYR A 885 -33.69 64.67 -22.02
N LYS A 886 -33.04 65.83 -22.11
CA LYS A 886 -33.37 66.83 -23.13
C LYS A 886 -32.86 66.28 -24.46
N PRO A 887 -33.74 65.96 -25.43
CA PRO A 887 -33.29 65.50 -26.73
C PRO A 887 -32.46 66.60 -27.40
N LYS A 888 -31.23 66.28 -27.77
CA LYS A 888 -30.51 67.06 -28.77
C LYS A 888 -30.97 66.57 -30.14
N GLU A 889 -31.60 67.49 -30.86
CA GLU A 889 -31.99 67.41 -32.27
C GLU A 889 -33.21 66.50 -32.61
N PRO A 890 -34.12 66.96 -33.51
CA PRO A 890 -35.41 66.32 -33.75
C PRO A 890 -35.41 65.14 -34.74
N LEU A 891 -34.24 64.63 -35.15
CA LEU A 891 -34.11 63.62 -36.20
C LEU A 891 -34.63 62.22 -35.79
N SER A 892 -34.56 61.87 -34.50
CA SER A 892 -35.00 60.55 -34.00
C SER A 892 -36.52 60.33 -34.08
N ILE A 893 -37.33 61.38 -33.92
CA ILE A 893 -38.80 61.28 -34.00
C ILE A 893 -39.26 61.08 -35.45
N LEU A 894 -38.57 61.68 -36.43
CA LEU A 894 -38.85 61.45 -37.84
C LEU A 894 -38.51 60.02 -38.27
N ALA A 895 -37.37 59.46 -37.81
CA ALA A 895 -37.06 58.05 -38.06
C ALA A 895 -38.14 57.10 -37.49
N PHE A 896 -38.59 57.36 -36.25
CA PHE A 896 -39.64 56.60 -35.58
C PHE A 896 -41.00 56.67 -36.32
N MET A 897 -41.32 57.81 -36.93
CA MET A 897 -42.53 58.00 -37.74
C MET A 897 -42.40 57.40 -39.14
N CYS A 898 -41.23 57.44 -39.77
CA CYS A 898 -41.01 56.85 -41.10
C CYS A 898 -41.21 55.34 -41.11
N ILE A 899 -40.76 54.63 -40.07
CA ILE A 899 -40.95 53.18 -39.92
C ILE A 899 -42.45 52.82 -39.81
N LEU A 900 -43.26 53.65 -39.14
CA LEU A 900 -44.72 53.48 -39.04
C LEU A 900 -45.46 53.79 -40.35
N CYS A 901 -44.91 54.64 -41.22
CA CYS A 901 -45.56 55.09 -42.46
C CYS A 901 -45.36 54.15 -43.67
N LEU A 902 -44.46 53.16 -43.62
CA LEU A 902 -44.16 52.28 -44.75
C LEU A 902 -45.06 51.02 -44.85
N MET A 903 -46.02 50.84 -43.93
CA MET A 903 -46.97 49.72 -43.91
C MET A 903 -48.23 50.02 -44.75
N PRO A 904 -48.53 49.28 -45.84
CA PRO A 904 -49.72 49.54 -46.67
C PRO A 904 -51.02 49.15 -45.96
N TRP A 905 -51.74 50.12 -45.41
CA TRP A 905 -53.12 49.93 -44.94
C TRP A 905 -54.07 49.67 -46.12
N ARG A 906 -54.65 48.47 -46.20
CA ARG A 906 -55.92 48.24 -46.90
C ARG A 906 -57.00 47.84 -45.92
N SER A 907 -57.98 48.72 -45.73
CA SER A 907 -59.17 48.49 -44.92
C SER A 907 -60.44 48.87 -45.69
N ARG A 908 -61.40 47.95 -45.73
CA ARG A 908 -62.87 48.13 -45.82
C ARG A 908 -63.48 46.72 -45.69
N SER A 909 -64.18 46.40 -44.60
CA SER A 909 -65.59 46.74 -44.30
C SER A 909 -66.59 45.93 -45.14
N VAL A 910 -67.75 45.49 -44.64
CA VAL A 910 -68.37 45.43 -43.28
C VAL A 910 -69.53 44.44 -43.42
N TYR A 911 -69.88 43.66 -42.38
CA TYR A 911 -71.29 43.36 -42.06
C TYR A 911 -71.44 43.03 -40.56
N GLN A 912 -72.44 43.62 -39.93
CA GLN A 912 -72.72 43.51 -38.49
C GLN A 912 -73.77 42.43 -38.20
N ALA A 913 -73.59 41.72 -37.08
CA ALA A 913 -74.70 41.35 -36.19
C ALA A 913 -74.17 41.19 -34.75
N CYS A 914 -74.88 41.76 -33.79
CA CYS A 914 -74.68 41.72 -32.33
C CYS A 914 -76.07 41.44 -31.71
N PRO A 915 -76.28 41.26 -30.38
CA PRO A 915 -75.36 41.17 -29.23
C PRO A 915 -75.72 40.01 -28.26
N ILE A 916 -75.43 40.17 -26.94
CA ILE A 916 -75.83 39.42 -25.69
C ILE A 916 -74.57 38.92 -24.96
N SER A 917 -74.01 39.62 -23.96
CA SER A 917 -74.45 39.91 -22.57
C SER A 917 -74.25 38.78 -21.52
N VAL A 918 -73.13 38.86 -20.79
CA VAL A 918 -72.99 38.90 -19.31
C VAL A 918 -74.09 38.26 -18.41
N ARG A 919 -73.65 37.59 -17.31
CA ARG A 919 -74.29 37.28 -15.97
C ARG A 919 -74.75 35.81 -15.65
N PRO A 920 -74.96 35.40 -14.35
CA PRO A 920 -74.27 34.18 -13.83
C PRO A 920 -74.97 33.29 -12.74
N SER A 921 -74.27 32.21 -12.32
CA SER A 921 -74.13 31.68 -10.94
C SER A 921 -75.20 30.81 -10.21
N ARG A 922 -74.67 29.93 -9.32
CA ARG A 922 -75.23 29.23 -8.11
C ARG A 922 -75.99 27.90 -8.32
N HIS A 923 -75.45 26.74 -7.87
CA HIS A 923 -75.32 26.15 -6.50
C HIS A 923 -76.55 25.28 -6.09
N PRO A 924 -76.49 24.30 -5.13
CA PRO A 924 -75.82 24.26 -3.79
C PRO A 924 -74.61 23.27 -3.74
N LEU A 925 -74.21 22.50 -2.69
CA LEU A 925 -73.84 22.77 -1.26
C LEU A 925 -72.82 21.70 -0.72
N CYS A 926 -72.15 22.01 0.41
CA CYS A 926 -71.59 21.14 1.50
C CYS A 926 -70.58 19.98 1.24
N GLN A 927 -69.71 19.58 2.19
CA GLN A 927 -68.95 20.28 3.26
C GLN A 927 -67.85 19.34 3.84
N CYS A 928 -67.00 19.86 4.76
CA CYS A 928 -65.85 19.24 5.48
C CYS A 928 -66.17 17.89 6.22
N THR A 929 -65.25 17.05 6.75
CA THR A 929 -64.04 17.26 7.60
C THR A 929 -63.11 16.01 7.72
N HIS A 930 -61.92 16.20 8.33
CA HIS A 930 -61.00 15.24 9.02
C HIS A 930 -61.52 13.84 9.45
N ALA A 931 -60.65 12.80 9.41
CA ALA A 931 -60.07 12.16 10.64
C ALA A 931 -59.21 10.87 10.40
N GLU A 932 -58.23 10.74 11.30
CA GLU A 932 -57.39 9.64 11.85
C GLU A 932 -57.62 8.12 11.60
N LEU A 933 -56.46 7.42 11.49
CA LEU A 933 -55.99 6.18 12.17
C LEU A 933 -56.69 4.78 12.09
N THR A 934 -55.79 3.78 12.11
CA THR A 934 -55.91 2.35 12.52
C THR A 934 -56.71 1.34 11.69
N GLY A 935 -56.01 0.26 11.25
CA GLY A 935 -56.22 -1.06 11.89
C GLY A 935 -56.74 -2.26 11.07
N ILE A 936 -55.84 -3.25 10.85
CA ILE A 936 -56.03 -4.69 11.17
C ILE A 936 -56.93 -5.61 10.27
N HIS A 937 -56.29 -6.66 9.69
CA HIS A 937 -56.78 -8.01 9.30
C HIS A 937 -57.97 -8.15 8.29
N LEU A 938 -58.18 -9.26 7.56
CA LEU A 938 -57.45 -10.53 7.28
C LEU A 938 -57.97 -11.15 5.95
N GLU A 939 -57.32 -12.25 5.51
CA GLU A 939 -57.86 -13.31 4.62
C GLU A 939 -58.27 -12.95 3.16
N GLU A 940 -58.22 -13.86 2.19
CA GLU A 940 -57.33 -15.01 1.92
C GLU A 940 -57.58 -15.42 0.44
N GLU A 941 -56.57 -15.93 -0.27
CA GLU A 941 -56.62 -17.22 -1.00
C GLU A 941 -55.48 -17.40 -2.03
N PHE A 942 -55.12 -18.66 -2.21
CA PHE A 942 -53.95 -19.20 -2.90
C PHE A 942 -54.13 -19.33 -4.42
N ALA A 943 -53.00 -19.39 -5.13
CA ALA A 943 -52.80 -20.38 -6.21
C ALA A 943 -51.32 -20.75 -6.36
N ASP A 944 -51.02 -22.06 -6.26
CA ASP A 944 -49.69 -22.65 -6.32
C ASP A 944 -49.09 -22.74 -7.73
N ALA A 945 -47.75 -22.73 -7.80
CA ALA A 945 -47.00 -23.47 -8.82
C ALA A 945 -45.56 -23.74 -8.34
N THR A 946 -45.34 -24.88 -7.68
CA THR A 946 -44.01 -25.36 -7.28
C THR A 946 -43.38 -26.25 -8.35
N VAL A 947 -42.09 -26.04 -8.67
CA VAL A 947 -41.24 -27.06 -9.31
C VAL A 947 -39.86 -27.05 -8.66
N ASN A 948 -39.61 -28.06 -7.82
CA ASN A 948 -38.26 -28.49 -7.47
C ASN A 948 -37.62 -29.21 -8.66
N ARG A 949 -36.34 -28.98 -8.94
CA ARG A 949 -35.36 -30.07 -9.10
C ARG A 949 -33.91 -29.63 -9.10
N SER A 950 -33.13 -30.42 -8.39
CA SER A 950 -31.68 -30.51 -8.44
C SER A 950 -31.15 -30.87 -9.83
N SER A 951 -29.92 -30.43 -10.13
CA SER A 951 -29.02 -31.24 -10.95
C SER A 951 -27.55 -30.97 -10.60
N SER A 952 -26.80 -32.05 -10.51
CA SER A 952 -25.36 -32.11 -10.38
C SER A 952 -24.69 -32.21 -11.76
N SER A 953 -23.54 -31.54 -11.92
CA SER A 953 -22.53 -31.84 -12.95
C SER A 953 -21.22 -31.27 -12.43
N ASN A 954 -20.29 -32.06 -11.88
CA ASN A 954 -19.42 -33.01 -12.60
C ASN A 954 -19.03 -32.49 -13.98
N PHE A 955 -17.89 -31.79 -14.05
CA PHE A 955 -16.99 -31.84 -15.20
C PHE A 955 -15.56 -32.05 -14.70
N SER A 956 -14.81 -32.87 -15.44
CA SER A 956 -13.54 -33.47 -15.04
C SER A 956 -12.34 -32.86 -15.77
N PHE A 957 -11.19 -32.93 -15.11
CA PHE A 957 -9.82 -32.95 -15.65
C PHE A 957 -9.62 -32.87 -17.18
N PHE A 958 -8.91 -31.84 -17.61
CA PHE A 958 -7.78 -31.85 -18.57
C PHE A 958 -6.83 -30.74 -18.07
N SER A 959 -5.65 -31.07 -17.54
CA SER A 959 -4.37 -31.19 -18.25
C SER A 959 -3.82 -29.87 -18.82
N GLU A 960 -2.55 -29.59 -18.49
CA GLU A 960 -1.57 -28.80 -19.25
C GLU A 960 -2.10 -27.83 -20.33
N THR A 961 -2.06 -26.53 -20.04
CA THR A 961 -1.93 -25.50 -21.08
C THR A 961 -0.65 -24.70 -20.86
N THR A 962 0.42 -25.16 -21.50
CA THR A 962 1.53 -24.31 -21.92
C THR A 962 1.02 -23.11 -22.70
N VAL A 963 1.27 -21.90 -22.22
CA VAL A 963 1.11 -20.68 -23.03
C VAL A 963 2.38 -20.51 -23.83
N GLN A 964 2.33 -20.87 -25.11
CA GLN A 964 3.40 -20.55 -26.06
C GLN A 964 3.46 -19.02 -26.24
N VAL A 965 4.67 -18.47 -26.14
CA VAL A 965 4.96 -17.08 -26.53
C VAL A 965 5.44 -17.14 -27.97
N GLU A 966 4.58 -16.84 -28.94
CA GLU A 966 5.01 -16.64 -30.31
C GLU A 966 5.87 -15.37 -30.42
N SER A 967 6.89 -15.44 -31.27
CA SER A 967 7.80 -14.33 -31.54
C SER A 967 7.54 -13.78 -32.94
N GLU A 968 7.24 -12.49 -33.04
CA GLU A 968 7.17 -11.78 -34.33
C GLU A 968 8.29 -10.74 -34.44
N SER A 969 8.85 -10.67 -35.64
CA SER A 969 10.14 -10.03 -35.91
C SER A 969 10.03 -8.78 -36.77
N SER A 970 10.47 -7.64 -36.21
CA SER A 970 11.06 -6.52 -36.97
C SER A 970 10.08 -5.64 -37.80
N PRO A 971 10.49 -4.44 -38.29
CA PRO A 971 9.68 -3.24 -38.05
C PRO A 971 9.16 -2.52 -39.32
N PRO A 972 8.33 -1.47 -39.13
CA PRO A 972 8.31 -0.31 -40.02
C PRO A 972 8.70 1.00 -39.32
N SER A 973 9.44 1.84 -40.06
CA SER A 973 9.88 3.20 -39.66
C SER A 973 8.77 4.27 -39.87
N PRO A 974 8.94 5.52 -39.38
CA PRO A 974 7.80 6.26 -38.80
C PRO A 974 7.12 7.29 -39.73
N CYS A 975 5.83 7.54 -39.50
CA CYS A 975 5.08 8.70 -40.02
C CYS A 975 3.98 9.18 -39.05
N VAL A 976 4.33 10.18 -38.23
CA VAL A 976 3.52 11.35 -37.81
C VAL A 976 1.98 11.22 -37.80
N LEU A 977 1.40 10.97 -36.61
CA LEU A 977 0.33 11.77 -35.97
C LEU A 977 -0.13 11.07 -34.67
N PHE A 978 0.18 11.66 -33.51
CA PHE A 978 -0.22 11.11 -32.22
C PHE A 978 -1.68 11.45 -31.89
N ASP A 979 -2.55 10.45 -32.02
CA ASP A 979 -3.92 10.51 -31.51
C ASP A 979 -3.89 10.57 -29.97
N ARG A 980 -4.52 11.60 -29.37
CA ARG A 980 -4.55 11.78 -27.91
C ARG A 980 -5.45 10.73 -27.25
N PRO A 981 -5.17 10.27 -26.01
CA PRO A 981 -6.01 9.29 -25.33
C PRO A 981 -7.45 9.82 -25.16
N ARG A 982 -8.42 9.01 -25.59
CA ARG A 982 -9.84 9.39 -25.59
C ARG A 982 -10.42 9.41 -24.18
N TRP A 983 -10.92 10.55 -23.77
CA TRP A 983 -11.80 10.68 -22.60
C TRP A 983 -13.12 9.93 -22.86
N THR A 984 -13.30 8.74 -22.25
CA THR A 984 -14.51 7.92 -22.45
C THR A 984 -15.36 7.75 -21.20
N CYS A 985 -15.95 8.85 -20.72
CA CYS A 985 -17.24 8.79 -20.04
C CYS A 985 -18.35 8.95 -21.09
N LYS A 986 -19.15 7.90 -21.35
CA LYS A 986 -20.28 7.94 -22.29
C LYS A 986 -21.60 8.23 -21.56
N PRO A 987 -22.10 9.48 -21.49
CA PRO A 987 -23.53 9.70 -21.33
C PRO A 987 -24.25 9.27 -22.63
N ARG A 988 -25.42 8.64 -22.49
CA ARG A 988 -26.19 8.07 -23.62
C ARG A 988 -26.48 9.12 -24.71
N LYS A 989 -25.93 8.92 -25.92
CA LYS A 989 -26.31 9.63 -27.16
C LYS A 989 -27.77 9.34 -27.54
N SER A 990 -28.72 10.12 -27.04
CA SER A 990 -30.13 10.06 -27.51
C SER A 990 -30.92 11.38 -27.50
N ARG A 991 -30.40 12.47 -26.91
CA ARG A 991 -31.05 13.81 -26.96
C ARG A 991 -30.26 14.90 -27.71
N TRP A 992 -28.97 14.68 -27.99
CA TRP A 992 -28.07 15.72 -28.49
C TRP A 992 -28.00 15.83 -30.02
N THR A 993 -28.35 14.78 -30.77
CA THR A 993 -28.40 14.81 -32.25
C THR A 993 -29.46 15.78 -32.79
N ARG A 994 -30.58 15.96 -32.07
CA ARG A 994 -31.55 17.04 -32.38
C ARG A 994 -31.03 18.44 -32.05
N ARG A 995 -30.06 18.56 -31.14
CA ARG A 995 -29.47 19.85 -30.73
C ARG A 995 -28.41 20.32 -31.72
N LEU A 996 -27.62 19.40 -32.30
CA LEU A 996 -26.65 19.70 -33.36
C LEU A 996 -27.31 20.16 -34.67
N LEU A 997 -28.45 19.57 -35.06
CA LEU A 997 -29.24 20.06 -36.19
C LEU A 997 -29.78 21.49 -35.93
N TYR A 998 -30.29 21.75 -34.73
CA TYR A 998 -30.68 23.10 -34.29
C TYR A 998 -29.51 24.10 -34.21
N LEU A 999 -28.28 23.63 -33.92
CA LEU A 999 -27.08 24.48 -33.84
C LEU A 999 -26.53 24.85 -35.22
N GLY A 1000 -26.64 23.96 -36.21
CA GLY A 1000 -26.38 24.29 -37.61
C GLY A 1000 -27.36 25.34 -38.16
N GLU A 1001 -28.65 25.21 -37.82
CA GLU A 1001 -29.64 26.26 -38.08
C GLU A 1001 -29.31 27.55 -37.32
N GLN A 1002 -28.81 27.49 -36.08
CA GLN A 1002 -28.43 28.70 -35.33
C GLN A 1002 -27.19 29.41 -35.89
N MET A 1003 -26.21 28.72 -36.47
CA MET A 1003 -25.10 29.39 -37.19
C MET A 1003 -25.61 30.16 -38.42
N SER A 1004 -26.51 29.56 -39.22
CA SER A 1004 -27.20 30.28 -40.29
C SER A 1004 -28.14 31.37 -39.78
N ALA A 1005 -28.72 31.19 -38.58
CA ALA A 1005 -29.58 32.18 -37.97
C ALA A 1005 -28.75 33.35 -37.43
N VAL A 1006 -27.55 33.19 -36.88
CA VAL A 1006 -26.75 34.31 -36.35
C VAL A 1006 -26.42 35.34 -37.44
N GLN A 1007 -26.19 34.91 -38.69
CA GLN A 1007 -26.07 35.81 -39.85
C GLN A 1007 -27.40 36.41 -40.35
N LYS A 1008 -28.55 35.82 -39.99
CA LYS A 1008 -29.90 36.39 -40.27
C LYS A 1008 -30.49 37.16 -39.08
N LEU A 1009 -29.95 36.99 -37.88
CA LEU A 1009 -30.40 37.57 -36.61
C LEU A 1009 -29.78 38.96 -36.35
N GLN A 1010 -29.10 39.55 -37.34
CA GLN A 1010 -28.66 40.95 -37.27
C GLN A 1010 -29.77 41.94 -37.68
N GLU A 1011 -30.93 41.50 -38.17
CA GLU A 1011 -32.00 42.43 -38.55
C GLU A 1011 -32.67 43.06 -37.30
N PRO A 1012 -32.69 44.42 -37.18
CA PRO A 1012 -33.29 45.12 -36.04
C PRO A 1012 -34.82 45.01 -36.00
N LEU A 1013 -35.43 44.74 -37.16
CA LEU A 1013 -36.87 44.80 -37.39
C LEU A 1013 -37.60 43.66 -36.64
N ASP A 1014 -37.03 42.47 -36.60
CA ASP A 1014 -37.67 41.27 -36.05
C ASP A 1014 -37.97 41.40 -34.56
N CYS A 1015 -37.03 41.93 -33.74
CA CYS A 1015 -37.27 42.06 -32.30
C CYS A 1015 -38.37 43.09 -31.97
N PHE A 1016 -38.51 44.11 -32.83
CA PHE A 1016 -39.56 45.12 -32.72
C PHE A 1016 -40.92 44.56 -33.16
N LEU A 1017 -40.95 43.77 -34.24
CA LEU A 1017 -42.14 43.07 -34.73
C LEU A 1017 -42.61 41.98 -33.76
N ASP A 1018 -41.72 41.21 -33.16
CA ASP A 1018 -42.01 40.20 -32.12
C ASP A 1018 -42.71 40.84 -30.91
N LEU A 1019 -42.21 41.97 -30.42
CA LEU A 1019 -42.82 42.71 -29.30
C LEU A 1019 -44.17 43.34 -29.68
N LEU A 1020 -44.33 43.83 -30.90
CA LEU A 1020 -45.62 44.34 -31.40
C LEU A 1020 -46.67 43.25 -31.60
N THR A 1021 -46.27 42.06 -32.05
CA THR A 1021 -47.17 40.91 -32.24
C THR A 1021 -47.60 40.27 -30.92
N ALA A 1022 -46.81 40.41 -29.85
CA ALA A 1022 -47.09 39.85 -28.52
C ALA A 1022 -48.40 40.30 -27.87
N LYS A 1023 -48.96 41.46 -28.26
CA LYS A 1023 -50.14 42.08 -27.60
C LYS A 1023 -49.99 42.26 -26.07
N ALA A 1024 -48.75 42.34 -25.59
CA ALA A 1024 -48.40 42.47 -24.19
C ALA A 1024 -49.01 43.74 -23.55
N SER A 1025 -49.28 43.69 -22.24
CA SER A 1025 -49.78 44.89 -21.56
C SER A 1025 -48.66 45.93 -21.42
N LEU A 1026 -49.00 47.22 -21.50
CA LEU A 1026 -48.04 48.32 -21.36
C LEU A 1026 -47.25 48.30 -20.04
N ASN A 1027 -47.72 47.54 -19.03
CA ASN A 1027 -47.08 47.41 -17.73
C ASN A 1027 -45.97 46.34 -17.67
N GLU A 1028 -45.86 45.47 -18.69
CA GLU A 1028 -44.90 44.36 -18.75
C GLU A 1028 -43.68 44.66 -19.62
N LEU A 1029 -43.69 45.79 -20.34
CA LEU A 1029 -42.64 46.23 -21.25
C LEU A 1029 -41.61 47.12 -20.53
N ASP A 1030 -40.34 46.72 -20.54
CA ASP A 1030 -39.24 47.59 -20.14
C ASP A 1030 -38.89 48.54 -21.29
N PHE A 1031 -39.53 49.71 -21.30
CA PHE A 1031 -39.33 50.74 -22.31
C PHE A 1031 -37.88 51.24 -22.42
N ASN A 1032 -37.11 51.25 -21.34
CA ASN A 1032 -35.73 51.70 -21.38
C ASN A 1032 -34.86 50.67 -22.10
N LEU A 1033 -35.00 49.38 -21.75
CA LEU A 1033 -34.31 48.30 -22.45
C LEU A 1033 -34.69 48.25 -23.94
N LEU A 1034 -35.95 48.53 -24.27
CA LEU A 1034 -36.46 48.61 -25.64
C LEU A 1034 -35.81 49.75 -26.44
N ILE A 1035 -35.73 50.95 -25.86
CA ILE A 1035 -35.09 52.12 -26.47
C ILE A 1035 -33.58 51.88 -26.63
N GLU A 1036 -32.90 51.41 -25.57
CA GLU A 1036 -31.47 51.07 -25.62
C GLU A 1036 -31.18 49.98 -26.66
N THR A 1037 -32.00 48.91 -26.73
CA THR A 1037 -31.88 47.86 -27.75
C THR A 1037 -32.03 48.42 -29.16
N THR A 1038 -33.01 49.30 -29.37
CA THR A 1038 -33.28 49.87 -30.70
C THR A 1038 -32.15 50.81 -31.12
N LEU A 1039 -31.65 51.67 -30.22
CA LEU A 1039 -30.52 52.57 -30.48
C LEU A 1039 -29.23 51.78 -30.73
N SER A 1040 -28.89 50.81 -29.87
CA SER A 1040 -27.75 49.89 -30.05
C SER A 1040 -27.80 49.12 -31.37
N SER A 1041 -29.00 48.85 -31.90
CA SER A 1041 -29.16 48.17 -33.19
C SER A 1041 -28.99 49.10 -34.39
N VAL A 1042 -29.22 50.40 -34.22
CA VAL A 1042 -28.98 51.43 -35.25
C VAL A 1042 -27.50 51.84 -35.29
N GLU A 1043 -26.83 51.94 -34.13
CA GLU A 1043 -25.38 52.22 -34.07
C GLU A 1043 -24.55 51.11 -34.73
N ASN A 1044 -25.00 49.84 -34.65
CA ASN A 1044 -24.41 48.70 -35.37
C ASN A 1044 -24.70 48.68 -36.89
N PHE A 1045 -25.49 49.61 -37.42
CA PHE A 1045 -25.76 49.75 -38.86
C PHE A 1045 -24.90 50.83 -39.54
N GLU A 1046 -24.13 51.61 -38.77
CA GLU A 1046 -23.19 52.63 -39.27
C GLU A 1046 -21.70 52.22 -39.14
N LEU A 1047 -21.43 50.98 -38.69
CA LEU A 1047 -20.13 50.31 -38.62
C LEU A 1047 -20.03 49.18 -39.67
#